data_AF-A0AAD7AZF4-F1
#
_entry.id   AF-A0AAD7AZF4-F1
#
_cell.length_a   1.000
_cell.length_b   1.000
_cell.length_c   1.000
_cell.angle_alpha   90.00
_cell.angle_beta   90.00
_cell.angle_gamma   90.00
#
_symmetry.space_group_name_H-M   'P 1'
#
loop_
_entity.id
_entity.type
_entity.pdbx_description
1 polymer ?
#
loop_
_entity_poly.entity_id
_entity_poly.type
_entity_poly.pdbx_seq_one_letter_code
_entity_poly.pdbx_strand_id
1 'polypeptide(L)'
;MQEREHTAPFVLHPDSPASRPLTVAGTESFRDSYVGAETSHNNSSALLGASAVGARDSFYTDKAATGGGRPRGRGILMRVLLGLAVLVVVVLAVVLPVYFVVVKPRNHHNLSSSSSPSSNTDPSGGTSSSNPSGGTTPGGVAAVTTGGDGSTVTTSTGDTFTYSNKFGGYWVSDPADPFNDGASPNSWTPPLNTSWDFAMDRIYGVNLGGWFVLEPFIAPALFQAYPSAKDEWSLSALMAADGTLQSKMEEHYDTFITEQDIAQIAGAGLNWVRLPIPFWAVGTWSDVGVAPDGSTVSEPFLEGVAWKYIVRMLGWARKYGIRVNLDLHTMPGSQNGYNHSGKGGQVNFLNGIMGIANAQRALDYIRTITEFISQPEYKNVVPVFGIMNEALLKTIGRAQLTSFYLEAHDMIRGITGFGAGNGPYISIHDGFDGLSNWAGFLEGSDRIMLDTHPYFAFNRQPNTAPVATGTDPKSAGGQWPKQACNSWASSITNRWVSLSLFIWSCELVTSSRSAVGVTVAGEFSNGINDCGLYLNGVNGSTSYGGDCNDWQDSSNWSAATKAGLLQFALASMDAMQDWFFWTWKIGNSTSGIVESPLWSYQAGLEGGWMPTDPRTALGKCAALGVEVEPFDGTYQSWQTGGAGAGMIAPESIKEFGQWPPATVSNVDGPVGFLATYTATGSVLTLMYATPTVSVSVDGWANPSDTASFVTAVAGCTYTNAWSALNLPAPTAACK
;
A
#
# COMPACT_ATOMS: atom_id res chain seq x y z
N MET A 1 -6.43 -68.99 -36.14
CA MET A 1 -5.66 -69.58 -37.26
C MET A 1 -4.64 -68.50 -37.65
N GLN A 2 -3.34 -68.64 -37.38
CA GLN A 2 -2.36 -69.44 -38.16
C GLN A 2 -2.36 -69.08 -39.66
N GLU A 3 -1.23 -68.84 -40.33
CA GLU A 3 0.18 -68.66 -39.93
C GLU A 3 1.00 -68.19 -41.18
N ARG A 4 2.17 -67.54 -41.01
CA ARG A 4 3.32 -67.46 -41.97
C ARG A 4 3.11 -66.82 -43.36
N GLU A 5 4.09 -66.35 -44.14
CA GLU A 5 5.47 -65.78 -44.04
C GLU A 5 5.94 -65.62 -45.52
N HIS A 6 6.64 -64.54 -45.91
CA HIS A 6 7.79 -64.59 -46.85
C HIS A 6 8.45 -63.20 -47.09
N THR A 7 9.77 -63.21 -47.37
CA THR A 7 10.69 -62.05 -47.58
C THR A 7 10.98 -61.83 -49.09
N ALA A 8 11.76 -60.87 -49.63
CA ALA A 8 12.72 -59.83 -49.18
C ALA A 8 12.90 -58.80 -50.35
N PRO A 9 13.94 -57.92 -50.45
CA PRO A 9 14.86 -57.29 -49.47
C PRO A 9 15.03 -55.74 -49.64
N PHE A 10 15.91 -55.17 -48.81
CA PHE A 10 16.41 -53.78 -48.65
C PHE A 10 16.98 -53.02 -49.87
N VAL A 11 16.84 -51.67 -49.83
CA VAL A 11 17.86 -50.64 -50.19
C VAL A 11 17.79 -49.48 -49.13
N LEU A 12 18.84 -48.67 -48.98
CA LEU A 12 19.26 -48.01 -47.72
C LEU A 12 18.95 -46.50 -47.57
N HIS A 13 18.54 -46.08 -46.34
CA HIS A 13 18.84 -44.84 -45.55
C HIS A 13 18.66 -43.41 -46.13
N PRO A 14 18.62 -42.33 -45.30
CA PRO A 14 18.68 -42.29 -43.82
C PRO A 14 17.53 -41.53 -43.09
N ASP A 15 17.25 -42.03 -41.88
CA ASP A 15 17.11 -41.33 -40.60
C ASP A 15 16.05 -40.22 -40.39
N SER A 16 15.01 -40.60 -39.63
CA SER A 16 14.24 -39.71 -38.75
C SER A 16 13.80 -40.47 -37.50
N PRO A 17 14.20 -40.06 -36.28
CA PRO A 17 13.72 -40.68 -35.05
C PRO A 17 12.52 -39.92 -34.45
N ALA A 18 11.37 -40.57 -34.57
CA ALA A 18 10.34 -40.72 -33.53
C ALA A 18 10.00 -39.56 -32.58
N SER A 19 8.73 -39.16 -32.67
CA SER A 19 7.95 -38.48 -31.64
C SER A 19 7.92 -39.21 -30.29
N ARG A 20 7.92 -38.43 -29.21
CA ARG A 20 7.39 -38.77 -27.87
C ARG A 20 6.78 -37.50 -27.22
N PRO A 21 5.96 -37.62 -26.17
CA PRO A 21 4.64 -36.97 -26.17
C PRO A 21 4.61 -35.53 -25.64
N LEU A 22 3.52 -34.85 -25.98
CA LEU A 22 3.07 -33.57 -25.41
C LEU A 22 3.08 -33.61 -23.88
N THR A 23 3.99 -32.86 -23.25
CA THR A 23 3.84 -32.39 -21.88
C THR A 23 2.97 -31.15 -21.84
N VAL A 24 2.03 -31.14 -20.89
CA VAL A 24 1.10 -30.02 -20.64
C VAL A 24 1.87 -28.76 -20.27
N ALA A 25 1.40 -27.60 -20.75
CA ALA A 25 2.01 -26.31 -20.48
C ALA A 25 2.12 -26.04 -18.97
N GLY A 26 3.32 -25.70 -18.52
CA GLY A 26 3.56 -25.23 -17.16
C GLY A 26 2.94 -23.84 -16.95
N THR A 27 2.49 -23.58 -15.72
CA THR A 27 1.95 -22.28 -15.31
C THR A 27 3.08 -21.27 -15.13
N GLU A 28 3.33 -20.43 -16.12
CA GLU A 28 4.30 -19.34 -16.04
C GLU A 28 3.70 -18.13 -15.28
N SER A 29 4.25 -17.83 -14.11
CA SER A 29 3.97 -16.60 -13.36
C SER A 29 4.99 -15.53 -13.73
N PHE A 30 4.57 -14.54 -14.51
CA PHE A 30 5.44 -13.45 -14.99
C PHE A 30 5.50 -12.29 -14.00
N ARG A 31 6.36 -12.40 -12.97
CA ARG A 31 6.94 -11.25 -12.26
C ARG A 31 8.39 -11.08 -12.73
N ASP A 32 8.63 -10.15 -13.67
CA ASP A 32 9.96 -9.78 -14.19
C ASP A 32 10.13 -8.25 -14.26
N SER A 33 10.35 -7.63 -13.10
CA SER A 33 10.88 -6.26 -12.96
C SER A 33 12.36 -6.32 -12.61
N TYR A 34 13.23 -6.37 -13.62
CA TYR A 34 14.68 -6.23 -13.41
C TYR A 34 15.25 -5.04 -14.17
N VAL A 35 15.81 -4.08 -13.43
CA VAL A 35 16.69 -3.05 -13.97
C VAL A 35 18.09 -3.66 -14.07
N GLY A 36 18.56 -3.84 -15.31
CA GLY A 36 19.84 -4.49 -15.59
C GLY A 36 21.04 -3.69 -15.12
N ALA A 37 21.69 -4.14 -14.05
CA ALA A 37 23.11 -3.83 -13.82
C ALA A 37 23.97 -4.72 -14.73
N GLU A 38 24.69 -4.13 -15.69
CA GLU A 38 25.53 -4.87 -16.64
C GLU A 38 26.67 -5.61 -15.92
N THR A 39 26.64 -6.94 -15.94
CA THR A 39 27.72 -7.79 -15.42
C THR A 39 28.73 -8.13 -16.51
N SER A 40 29.76 -7.31 -16.70
CA SER A 40 30.93 -7.72 -17.49
C SER A 40 31.85 -8.63 -16.65
N HIS A 41 31.70 -9.94 -16.79
CA HIS A 41 32.70 -10.87 -16.27
C HIS A 41 34.03 -10.70 -16.99
N ASN A 42 35.12 -10.50 -16.25
CA ASN A 42 36.45 -10.92 -16.70
C ASN A 42 37.34 -11.30 -15.51
N ASN A 43 37.67 -12.59 -15.43
CA ASN A 43 38.68 -13.11 -14.53
C ASN A 43 40.08 -12.66 -14.97
N SER A 44 40.88 -12.11 -14.07
CA SER A 44 42.35 -12.12 -14.18
C SER A 44 42.98 -11.89 -12.81
N SER A 45 43.52 -12.96 -12.23
CA SER A 45 44.39 -12.91 -11.07
C SER A 45 45.85 -12.72 -11.51
N ALA A 46 46.62 -11.88 -10.79
CA ALA A 46 48.00 -12.16 -10.31
C ALA A 46 48.92 -10.91 -10.14
N LEU A 47 49.56 -10.87 -8.96
CA LEU A 47 50.94 -10.43 -8.68
C LEU A 47 51.37 -8.93 -8.67
N LEU A 48 51.69 -8.50 -7.42
CA LEU A 48 52.89 -7.76 -6.97
C LEU A 48 53.18 -6.31 -7.44
N GLY A 49 53.49 -5.45 -6.46
CA GLY A 49 54.21 -4.18 -6.66
C GLY A 49 54.06 -3.19 -5.51
N ALA A 50 54.91 -3.26 -4.48
CA ALA A 50 54.85 -2.36 -3.33
C ALA A 50 55.63 -1.05 -3.55
N SER A 51 55.06 0.09 -3.14
CA SER A 51 55.71 1.32 -2.61
C SER A 51 54.66 2.46 -2.53
N ALA A 52 54.70 3.46 -1.66
CA ALA A 52 55.25 3.70 -0.33
C ALA A 52 54.94 5.18 -0.01
N VAL A 53 54.31 5.45 1.13
CA VAL A 53 54.35 6.72 1.90
C VAL A 53 53.94 8.05 1.21
N GLY A 54 52.94 8.72 1.80
CA GLY A 54 52.55 10.10 1.42
C GLY A 54 51.57 10.76 2.38
N ALA A 55 51.87 10.81 3.68
CA ALA A 55 51.03 11.52 4.66
C ALA A 55 51.20 13.05 4.52
N ARG A 56 50.08 13.80 4.47
CA ARG A 56 50.04 15.25 4.75
C ARG A 56 48.72 15.67 5.41
N ASP A 57 48.85 16.68 6.25
CA ASP A 57 47.86 17.07 7.25
C ASP A 57 46.65 17.85 6.73
N SER A 58 45.60 17.73 7.54
CA SER A 58 44.46 18.64 7.68
C SER A 58 44.80 20.14 7.63
N PHE A 59 44.00 20.93 6.92
CA PHE A 59 43.78 22.34 7.25
C PHE A 59 42.35 22.79 6.93
N TYR A 60 41.59 23.11 7.98
CA TYR A 60 40.42 23.99 7.89
C TYR A 60 40.89 25.43 7.58
N THR A 61 40.14 26.19 6.76
CA THR A 61 40.04 27.65 6.91
C THR A 61 38.83 28.21 6.15
N ASP A 62 37.97 28.93 6.87
CA ASP A 62 37.01 29.87 6.29
C ASP A 62 37.71 30.95 5.44
N LYS A 63 36.99 31.51 4.46
CA LYS A 63 37.16 32.93 4.11
C LYS A 63 35.86 33.60 3.68
N ALA A 64 35.68 34.82 4.20
CA ALA A 64 34.45 35.58 4.16
C ALA A 64 34.35 36.57 2.99
N ALA A 65 33.18 37.20 2.90
CA ALA A 65 32.76 38.18 1.90
C ALA A 65 33.64 39.43 1.74
N THR A 66 33.48 40.09 0.60
CA THR A 66 33.78 41.52 0.38
C THR A 66 32.46 42.30 0.22
N GLY A 67 32.44 43.61 0.48
CA GLY A 67 31.20 44.39 0.40
C GLY A 67 31.43 45.91 0.33
N GLY A 68 30.34 46.69 0.35
CA GLY A 68 30.38 48.15 0.40
C GLY A 68 29.01 48.83 0.48
N GLY A 69 28.88 49.86 1.32
CA GLY A 69 27.72 50.78 1.35
C GLY A 69 26.82 50.73 2.60
N ARG A 70 26.71 51.86 3.32
CA ARG A 70 25.92 52.11 4.55
C ARG A 70 25.17 53.46 4.39
N PRO A 71 24.28 53.93 5.31
CA PRO A 71 23.59 53.27 6.43
C PRO A 71 22.06 53.61 6.55
N ARG A 72 21.27 52.84 7.33
CA ARG A 72 20.04 53.35 7.99
C ARG A 72 19.54 52.47 9.17
N GLY A 73 20.37 52.36 10.21
CA GLY A 73 20.06 51.55 11.41
C GLY A 73 19.26 52.30 12.48
N ARG A 74 17.93 52.15 12.52
CA ARG A 74 17.12 52.31 13.76
C ARG A 74 15.73 51.68 13.74
N GLY A 75 15.14 51.44 12.56
CA GLY A 75 13.77 50.88 12.45
C GLY A 75 13.64 49.36 12.59
N ILE A 76 14.69 48.58 12.28
CA ILE A 76 14.60 47.11 12.21
C ILE A 76 14.54 46.48 13.62
N LEU A 77 15.40 46.91 14.54
CA LEU A 77 15.44 46.39 15.91
C LEU A 77 14.09 46.54 16.62
N MET A 78 13.41 47.67 16.42
CA MET A 78 12.11 47.93 17.04
C MET A 78 10.99 47.04 16.46
N ARG A 79 11.07 46.67 15.18
CA ARG A 79 10.13 45.70 14.56
C ARG A 79 10.38 44.28 15.03
N VAL A 80 11.64 43.86 15.20
CA VAL A 80 12.00 42.55 15.77
C VAL A 80 11.53 42.44 17.22
N LEU A 81 11.74 43.49 18.04
CA LEU A 81 11.25 43.53 19.41
C LEU A 81 9.72 43.52 19.50
N LEU A 82 9.01 44.20 18.59
CA LEU A 82 7.54 44.14 18.54
C LEU A 82 7.06 42.73 18.15
N GLY A 83 7.69 42.09 17.17
CA GLY A 83 7.37 40.72 16.74
C GLY A 83 7.58 39.70 17.86
N LEU A 84 8.69 39.81 18.60
CA LEU A 84 8.95 38.97 19.78
C LEU A 84 7.93 39.22 20.91
N ALA A 85 7.52 40.47 21.14
CA ALA A 85 6.48 40.78 22.13
C ALA A 85 5.12 40.17 21.74
N VAL A 86 4.72 40.25 20.46
CA VAL A 86 3.49 39.61 19.96
C VAL A 86 3.59 38.09 20.07
N LEU A 87 4.74 37.48 19.72
CA LEU A 87 4.96 36.04 19.86
C LEU A 87 4.81 35.58 21.32
N VAL A 88 5.39 36.31 22.27
CA VAL A 88 5.24 36.02 23.71
C VAL A 88 3.79 36.13 24.17
N VAL A 89 3.03 37.12 23.70
CA VAL A 89 1.60 37.26 24.02
C VAL A 89 0.79 36.10 23.43
N VAL A 90 1.05 35.68 22.20
CA VAL A 90 0.38 34.52 21.57
C VAL A 90 0.72 33.22 22.31
N VAL A 91 2.00 32.98 22.64
CA VAL A 91 2.43 31.82 23.42
C VAL A 91 1.76 31.81 24.79
N LEU A 92 1.69 32.94 25.51
CA LEU A 92 0.98 33.01 26.79
C LEU A 92 -0.53 32.79 26.63
N ALA A 93 -1.15 33.35 25.59
CA ALA A 93 -2.59 33.22 25.33
C ALA A 93 -3.02 31.79 24.93
N VAL A 94 -2.14 31.02 24.28
CA VAL A 94 -2.41 29.62 23.87
C VAL A 94 -1.96 28.61 24.94
N VAL A 95 -0.76 28.79 25.52
CA VAL A 95 -0.18 27.81 26.44
C VAL A 95 -0.78 27.90 27.85
N LEU A 96 -1.15 29.09 28.35
CA LEU A 96 -1.73 29.20 29.69
C LEU A 96 -3.10 28.48 29.82
N PRO A 97 -4.07 28.63 28.88
CA PRO A 97 -5.31 27.85 28.94
C PRO A 97 -5.06 26.34 28.88
N VAL A 98 -4.20 25.88 27.96
CA VAL A 98 -3.87 24.45 27.84
C VAL A 98 -3.21 23.91 29.11
N TYR A 99 -2.26 24.64 29.71
CA TYR A 99 -1.62 24.24 30.95
C TYR A 99 -2.59 24.15 32.14
N PHE A 100 -3.49 25.13 32.29
CA PHE A 100 -4.43 25.16 33.42
C PHE A 100 -5.68 24.30 33.26
N VAL A 101 -6.04 23.89 32.04
CA VAL A 101 -7.19 23.02 31.77
C VAL A 101 -6.78 21.56 31.59
N VAL A 102 -5.64 21.27 30.93
CA VAL A 102 -5.24 19.91 30.55
C VAL A 102 -4.18 19.33 31.49
N VAL A 103 -3.21 20.12 31.94
CA VAL A 103 -1.99 19.59 32.60
C VAL A 103 -2.10 19.54 34.13
N LYS A 104 -2.99 20.33 34.76
CA LYS A 104 -3.07 20.42 36.23
C LYS A 104 -4.48 20.16 36.79
N PRO A 105 -4.81 18.92 37.16
CA PRO A 105 -6.01 18.61 37.93
C PRO A 105 -6.03 19.38 39.26
N ARG A 106 -7.18 19.95 39.62
CA ARG A 106 -7.37 20.59 40.93
C ARG A 106 -7.60 19.51 42.00
N ASN A 107 -6.58 19.25 42.81
CA ASN A 107 -6.71 18.40 43.99
C ASN A 107 -7.67 19.02 45.02
N HIS A 108 -8.89 18.52 45.09
CA HIS A 108 -9.80 18.80 46.20
C HIS A 108 -9.47 17.87 47.38
N HIS A 109 -8.81 18.43 48.40
CA HIS A 109 -8.63 17.75 49.68
C HIS A 109 -9.98 17.57 50.38
N ASN A 110 -10.37 16.33 50.65
CA ASN A 110 -11.33 16.00 51.71
C ASN A 110 -10.58 15.37 52.89
N LEU A 111 -10.69 16.00 54.05
CA LEU A 111 -10.18 15.49 55.33
C LEU A 111 -11.24 14.61 56.00
N SER A 112 -10.89 13.38 56.35
CA SER A 112 -11.54 12.68 57.47
C SER A 112 -10.61 11.62 58.09
N SER A 113 -10.28 11.87 59.36
CA SER A 113 -9.59 11.07 60.38
C SER A 113 -9.59 9.54 60.29
N SER A 114 -8.47 8.97 60.72
CA SER A 114 -8.21 7.55 61.01
C SER A 114 -8.76 7.04 62.35
N SER A 115 -9.23 5.78 62.40
CA SER A 115 -9.06 4.89 63.57
C SER A 115 -9.37 3.41 63.25
N SER A 116 -8.45 2.52 63.61
CA SER A 116 -8.57 1.03 63.56
C SER A 116 -9.04 0.48 64.94
N PRO A 117 -9.11 -0.86 65.18
CA PRO A 117 -9.79 -1.95 64.46
C PRO A 117 -10.62 -2.88 65.41
N SER A 118 -11.00 -4.08 64.92
CA SER A 118 -11.61 -5.27 65.58
C SER A 118 -13.15 -5.30 65.64
N SER A 119 -13.86 -6.40 65.36
CA SER A 119 -13.64 -7.80 65.75
C SER A 119 -14.31 -8.83 64.81
N ASN A 120 -14.00 -10.13 65.00
CA ASN A 120 -14.50 -11.27 64.20
C ASN A 120 -16.02 -11.50 64.30
N THR A 121 -16.66 -12.01 63.23
CA THR A 121 -17.16 -13.41 63.13
C THR A 121 -17.79 -13.70 61.75
N ASP A 122 -17.38 -14.81 61.15
CA ASP A 122 -18.07 -15.56 60.07
C ASP A 122 -18.86 -16.73 60.74
N PRO A 123 -19.69 -17.56 60.05
CA PRO A 123 -20.20 -17.45 58.67
C PRO A 123 -21.71 -17.77 58.51
N SER A 124 -22.14 -17.83 57.24
CA SER A 124 -23.13 -18.78 56.65
C SER A 124 -24.53 -18.29 56.23
N GLY A 125 -24.80 -18.50 54.92
CA GLY A 125 -26.05 -19.09 54.42
C GLY A 125 -27.23 -18.17 54.10
N GLY A 126 -27.63 -18.11 52.82
CA GLY A 126 -28.96 -17.63 52.43
C GLY A 126 -29.04 -17.01 51.03
N THR A 127 -29.62 -17.73 50.07
CA THR A 127 -29.89 -17.24 48.71
C THR A 127 -31.22 -16.48 48.59
N SER A 128 -31.32 -15.70 47.50
CA SER A 128 -32.55 -15.27 46.77
C SER A 128 -33.17 -13.88 47.03
N SER A 129 -33.12 -13.08 45.94
CA SER A 129 -34.14 -12.18 45.39
C SER A 129 -34.80 -11.09 46.26
N SER A 130 -34.48 -9.84 45.95
CA SER A 130 -35.51 -8.78 45.80
C SER A 130 -35.04 -7.71 44.80
N ASN A 131 -35.91 -7.35 43.84
CA ASN A 131 -35.77 -6.12 43.05
C ASN A 131 -36.07 -4.91 43.93
N PRO A 132 -35.51 -3.74 43.61
CA PRO A 132 -36.43 -2.65 43.29
C PRO A 132 -36.03 -1.87 42.03
N SER A 133 -37.06 -1.46 41.29
CA SER A 133 -36.98 -0.56 40.13
C SER A 133 -36.42 0.81 40.51
N GLY A 134 -35.53 1.38 39.68
CA GLY A 134 -34.99 2.73 39.84
C GLY A 134 -34.77 3.39 38.48
N GLY A 135 -35.45 4.52 38.23
CA GLY A 135 -35.70 5.07 36.90
C GLY A 135 -34.47 5.37 36.03
N THR A 136 -34.59 5.03 34.75
CA THR A 136 -33.74 5.51 33.66
C THR A 136 -33.86 7.02 33.54
N THR A 137 -32.76 7.73 33.81
CA THR A 137 -32.61 9.13 33.40
C THR A 137 -32.19 9.16 31.92
N PRO A 138 -32.74 10.04 31.06
CA PRO A 138 -32.28 10.18 29.69
C PRO A 138 -30.77 10.46 29.64
N GLY A 139 -30.06 9.76 28.74
CA GLY A 139 -28.61 9.62 28.81
C GLY A 139 -27.84 10.94 28.72
N GLY A 140 -26.83 11.08 29.57
CA GLY A 140 -25.77 12.07 29.33
C GLY A 140 -24.99 11.69 28.07
N VAL A 141 -24.71 12.68 27.22
CA VAL A 141 -23.80 12.50 26.08
C VAL A 141 -22.46 12.00 26.60
N ALA A 142 -21.95 10.92 26.01
CA ALA A 142 -20.66 10.35 26.41
C ALA A 142 -19.56 11.41 26.24
N ALA A 143 -18.75 11.60 27.28
CA ALA A 143 -17.75 12.67 27.30
C ALA A 143 -16.63 12.42 26.29
N VAL A 144 -16.05 13.50 25.77
CA VAL A 144 -14.81 13.45 24.97
C VAL A 144 -13.73 12.74 25.76
N THR A 145 -13.10 11.74 25.15
CA THR A 145 -11.98 11.00 25.75
C THR A 145 -10.74 11.19 24.90
N THR A 146 -9.63 11.48 25.56
CA THR A 146 -8.32 11.72 24.93
C THR A 146 -7.23 11.11 25.78
N GLY A 147 -6.17 10.59 25.17
CA GLY A 147 -5.06 10.02 25.91
C GLY A 147 -3.74 10.00 25.14
N GLY A 148 -2.63 10.13 25.87
CA GLY A 148 -1.28 9.90 25.37
C GLY A 148 -0.71 8.58 25.90
N ASP A 149 0.62 8.46 25.89
CA ASP A 149 1.34 7.30 26.42
C ASP A 149 0.86 6.85 27.81
N GLY A 150 0.62 5.55 27.98
CA GLY A 150 0.15 4.94 29.23
C GLY A 150 -1.35 5.12 29.53
N SER A 151 -2.11 5.81 28.67
CA SER A 151 -3.57 5.92 28.84
C SER A 151 -4.30 4.61 28.50
N THR A 152 -5.44 4.38 29.13
CA THR A 152 -6.35 3.27 28.77
C THR A 152 -7.27 3.71 27.63
N VAL A 153 -7.29 2.94 26.55
CA VAL A 153 -8.29 3.03 25.48
C VAL A 153 -9.42 2.06 25.81
N THR A 154 -10.67 2.49 25.59
CA THR A 154 -11.82 1.58 25.47
C THR A 154 -12.24 1.53 24.00
N THR A 155 -12.44 0.33 23.47
CA THR A 155 -12.89 0.08 22.09
C THR A 155 -14.40 0.22 21.96
N SER A 156 -14.92 0.19 20.74
CA SER A 156 -16.38 0.12 20.49
C SER A 156 -17.06 -1.15 21.02
N THR A 157 -16.31 -2.23 21.26
CA THR A 157 -16.80 -3.49 21.87
C THR A 157 -16.82 -3.43 23.41
N GLY A 158 -16.21 -2.42 24.03
CA GLY A 158 -16.05 -2.28 25.48
C GLY A 158 -14.78 -2.91 26.04
N ASP A 159 -13.96 -3.55 25.19
CA ASP A 159 -12.64 -4.04 25.56
C ASP A 159 -11.68 -2.89 25.86
N THR A 160 -10.63 -3.16 26.63
CA THR A 160 -9.65 -2.13 27.03
C THR A 160 -8.21 -2.55 26.84
N PHE A 161 -7.38 -1.65 26.33
CA PHE A 161 -5.93 -1.83 26.24
C PHE A 161 -5.18 -0.55 26.66
N THR A 162 -3.89 -0.68 26.94
CA THR A 162 -3.02 0.47 27.24
C THR A 162 -2.41 1.01 25.95
N TYR A 163 -2.59 2.30 25.67
CA TYR A 163 -1.92 2.99 24.56
C TYR A 163 -0.43 3.18 24.90
N SER A 164 0.46 2.58 24.12
CA SER A 164 1.90 2.73 24.28
C SER A 164 2.46 3.50 23.09
N ASN A 165 2.89 4.74 23.32
CA ASN A 165 3.44 5.61 22.28
C ASN A 165 4.51 6.52 22.89
N LYS A 166 5.79 6.16 22.71
CA LYS A 166 6.92 6.91 23.27
C LYS A 166 7.30 8.15 22.46
N PHE A 167 6.53 8.46 21.41
CA PHE A 167 6.81 9.48 20.42
C PHE A 167 5.95 10.73 20.56
N GLY A 168 5.17 10.84 21.65
CA GLY A 168 4.34 12.02 21.93
C GLY A 168 3.03 12.07 21.16
N GLY A 169 2.61 10.96 20.54
CA GLY A 169 1.28 10.85 19.94
C GLY A 169 0.18 10.79 20.99
N TYR A 170 -1.03 11.19 20.59
CA TYR A 170 -2.23 11.15 21.40
C TYR A 170 -3.47 10.87 20.55
N TRP A 171 -4.42 10.14 21.14
CA TRP A 171 -5.68 9.78 20.52
C TRP A 171 -6.84 10.65 20.99
N VAL A 172 -7.87 10.77 20.15
CA VAL A 172 -9.10 11.53 20.41
C VAL A 172 -10.31 10.68 20.03
N SER A 173 -11.26 10.55 20.94
CA SER A 173 -12.55 9.89 20.72
C SER A 173 -13.66 10.75 21.29
N ASP A 174 -14.35 11.46 20.40
CA ASP A 174 -15.48 12.34 20.71
C ASP A 174 -16.78 11.75 20.11
N PRO A 175 -17.69 11.19 20.93
CA PRO A 175 -18.97 10.67 20.44
C PRO A 175 -19.95 11.74 19.94
N ALA A 176 -19.71 13.02 20.23
CA ALA A 176 -20.47 14.17 19.72
C ALA A 176 -19.82 14.78 18.45
N ASP A 177 -18.52 14.57 18.25
CA ASP A 177 -17.76 14.91 17.04
C ASP A 177 -16.96 13.69 16.52
N PRO A 178 -17.63 12.68 15.93
CA PRO A 178 -16.96 11.48 15.41
C PRO A 178 -16.01 11.77 14.24
N PHE A 179 -16.08 12.98 13.68
CA PHE A 179 -15.21 13.47 12.60
C PHE A 179 -14.16 14.47 13.12
N ASN A 180 -13.75 14.34 14.38
CA ASN A 180 -12.64 15.09 14.93
C ASN A 180 -11.31 14.71 14.26
N ASP A 181 -10.59 15.67 13.70
CA ASP A 181 -9.28 15.50 13.03
C ASP A 181 -8.09 15.94 13.92
N GLY A 182 -8.32 16.08 15.23
CA GLY A 182 -7.36 16.66 16.18
C GLY A 182 -6.28 15.73 16.72
N ALA A 183 -6.38 14.42 16.48
CA ALA A 183 -5.38 13.45 16.94
C ALA A 183 -4.04 13.57 16.17
N SER A 184 -2.96 13.07 16.77
CA SER A 184 -1.65 13.00 16.11
C SER A 184 -0.91 11.72 16.54
N PRO A 185 -0.28 10.98 15.61
CA PRO A 185 0.33 9.69 15.90
C PRO A 185 1.71 9.84 16.55
N ASN A 186 2.37 10.99 16.41
CA ASN A 186 3.68 11.28 17.01
C ASN A 186 4.02 12.78 16.87
N SER A 187 4.99 13.26 17.64
CA SER A 187 5.34 14.68 17.77
C SER A 187 5.94 15.35 16.52
N TRP A 188 6.19 14.59 15.45
CA TRP A 188 6.71 15.11 14.17
C TRP A 188 5.71 14.97 13.01
N THR A 189 4.52 14.42 13.27
CA THR A 189 3.49 14.24 12.25
C THR A 189 2.40 15.32 12.38
N PRO A 190 2.12 16.11 11.33
CA PRO A 190 1.04 17.08 11.35
C PRO A 190 -0.32 16.40 11.60
N PRO A 191 -1.20 16.91 12.48
CA PRO A 191 -2.56 16.38 12.68
C PRO A 191 -3.37 16.35 11.38
N LEU A 192 -4.44 15.55 11.33
CA LEU A 192 -5.19 15.31 10.09
C LEU A 192 -5.89 16.57 9.54
N ASN A 193 -6.24 17.53 10.41
CA ASN A 193 -6.79 18.83 10.01
C ASN A 193 -5.76 19.82 9.45
N THR A 194 -4.50 19.38 9.30
CA THR A 194 -3.43 20.17 8.68
C THR A 194 -2.92 19.48 7.42
N SER A 195 -2.61 20.28 6.40
CA SER A 195 -2.07 19.81 5.12
C SER A 195 -0.77 19.03 5.31
N TRP A 196 -0.61 17.95 4.55
CA TRP A 196 0.64 17.21 4.45
C TRP A 196 1.52 17.83 3.37
N ASP A 197 2.77 18.16 3.70
CA ASP A 197 3.75 18.66 2.74
C ASP A 197 4.59 17.50 2.20
N PHE A 198 4.22 16.95 1.05
CA PHE A 198 4.93 15.84 0.40
C PHE A 198 6.40 16.14 0.03
N ALA A 199 6.85 17.40 0.10
CA ALA A 199 8.26 17.74 -0.09
C ALA A 199 9.09 17.60 1.20
N MET A 200 8.45 17.76 2.37
CA MET A 200 9.12 17.94 3.67
C MET A 200 8.75 16.86 4.69
N ASP A 201 7.47 16.53 4.80
CA ASP A 201 6.94 15.48 5.67
C ASP A 201 7.24 14.09 5.09
N ARG A 202 7.44 13.10 5.97
CA ARG A 202 7.87 11.74 5.58
C ARG A 202 6.88 10.65 5.95
N ILE A 203 6.55 9.83 4.96
CA ILE A 203 5.66 8.68 5.06
C ILE A 203 6.45 7.49 5.63
N TYR A 204 6.13 7.15 6.87
CA TYR A 204 6.54 5.91 7.52
C TYR A 204 5.28 5.08 7.73
N GLY A 205 5.02 4.16 6.80
CA GLY A 205 3.77 3.43 6.76
C GLY A 205 3.91 1.92 6.73
N VAL A 206 2.78 1.25 6.93
CA VAL A 206 2.61 -0.19 6.70
C VAL A 206 1.38 -0.42 5.86
N ASN A 207 1.39 -1.50 5.08
CA ASN A 207 0.20 -2.00 4.44
C ASN A 207 -0.66 -2.80 5.44
N LEU A 208 -1.97 -2.79 5.23
CA LEU A 208 -2.92 -3.69 5.89
C LEU A 208 -3.35 -4.81 4.91
N GLY A 209 -2.36 -5.40 4.23
CA GLY A 209 -2.54 -6.49 3.27
C GLY A 209 -3.10 -7.76 3.91
N GLY A 210 -3.74 -8.62 3.11
CA GLY A 210 -4.44 -9.81 3.59
C GLY A 210 -5.72 -9.57 4.38
N TRP A 211 -6.15 -8.31 4.63
CA TRP A 211 -7.36 -8.03 5.42
C TRP A 211 -8.64 -8.02 4.59
N PHE A 212 -8.81 -7.06 3.67
CA PHE A 212 -9.98 -6.97 2.78
C PHE A 212 -9.77 -7.64 1.42
N VAL A 213 -8.53 -7.98 1.09
CA VAL A 213 -8.14 -8.75 -0.08
C VAL A 213 -7.27 -9.90 0.43
N LEU A 214 -7.73 -11.13 0.26
CA LEU A 214 -7.13 -12.30 0.89
C LEU A 214 -5.96 -12.86 0.10
N GLU A 215 -4.83 -13.01 0.80
CA GLU A 215 -3.61 -13.61 0.27
C GLU A 215 -3.22 -14.87 1.03
N PRO A 216 -2.95 -15.98 0.33
CA PRO A 216 -2.55 -17.25 0.93
C PRO A 216 -1.41 -17.17 1.94
N PHE A 217 -0.40 -16.32 1.73
CA PHE A 217 0.74 -16.23 2.62
C PHE A 217 0.52 -15.31 3.82
N ILE A 218 -0.48 -14.42 3.76
CA ILE A 218 -0.83 -13.48 4.83
C ILE A 218 -1.91 -14.06 5.74
N ALA A 219 -2.89 -14.79 5.19
CA ALA A 219 -3.97 -15.46 5.93
C ALA A 219 -3.97 -16.99 5.71
N PRO A 220 -2.84 -17.71 5.94
CA PRO A 220 -2.68 -19.11 5.51
C PRO A 220 -3.70 -20.07 6.10
N ALA A 221 -4.16 -19.87 7.34
CA ALA A 221 -5.16 -20.73 7.95
C ALA A 221 -6.50 -20.79 7.17
N LEU A 222 -6.93 -19.70 6.52
CA LEU A 222 -8.13 -19.70 5.69
C LEU A 222 -7.98 -20.61 4.46
N PHE A 223 -6.80 -20.59 3.82
CA PHE A 223 -6.50 -21.40 2.64
C PHE A 223 -6.16 -22.85 3.01
N GLN A 224 -5.53 -23.11 4.15
CA GLN A 224 -5.29 -24.47 4.66
C GLN A 224 -6.60 -25.20 5.02
N ALA A 225 -7.65 -24.48 5.42
CA ALA A 225 -8.99 -25.03 5.57
C ALA A 225 -9.67 -25.41 4.23
N TYR A 226 -9.18 -24.88 3.11
CA TYR A 226 -9.69 -25.10 1.75
C TYR A 226 -8.55 -25.40 0.76
N PRO A 227 -7.89 -26.58 0.80
CA PRO A 227 -6.64 -26.82 0.06
C PRO A 227 -6.70 -26.70 -1.47
N SER A 228 -7.91 -26.63 -2.06
CA SER A 228 -8.14 -26.38 -3.49
C SER A 228 -8.26 -24.88 -3.85
N ALA A 229 -8.39 -24.01 -2.85
CA ALA A 229 -8.33 -22.56 -3.01
C ALA A 229 -6.90 -22.11 -3.31
N LYS A 230 -6.78 -21.08 -4.16
CA LYS A 230 -5.50 -20.51 -4.63
C LYS A 230 -5.51 -18.98 -4.64
N ASP A 231 -6.69 -18.40 -4.54
CA ASP A 231 -7.03 -16.97 -4.58
C ASP A 231 -8.39 -16.78 -3.88
N GLU A 232 -8.79 -15.54 -3.63
CA GLU A 232 -10.06 -15.24 -2.96
C GLU A 232 -11.29 -15.69 -3.78
N TRP A 233 -11.21 -15.70 -5.11
CA TRP A 233 -12.27 -16.22 -5.98
C TRP A 233 -12.59 -17.69 -5.67
N SER A 234 -11.56 -18.55 -5.69
CA SER A 234 -11.73 -19.98 -5.43
C SER A 234 -12.06 -20.25 -3.97
N LEU A 235 -11.49 -19.49 -3.03
CA LEU A 235 -11.81 -19.58 -1.61
C LEU A 235 -13.29 -19.23 -1.36
N SER A 236 -13.77 -18.12 -1.92
CA SER A 236 -15.14 -17.65 -1.72
C SER A 236 -16.16 -18.60 -2.33
N ALA A 237 -15.87 -19.15 -3.51
CA ALA A 237 -16.73 -20.16 -4.14
C ALA A 237 -16.87 -21.43 -3.29
N LEU A 238 -15.77 -21.89 -2.66
CA LEU A 238 -15.80 -23.05 -1.76
C LEU A 238 -16.55 -22.74 -0.46
N MET A 239 -16.30 -21.59 0.17
CA MET A 239 -17.03 -21.17 1.36
C MET A 239 -18.52 -20.95 1.08
N ALA A 240 -18.89 -20.49 -0.11
CA ALA A 240 -20.29 -20.34 -0.54
C ALA A 240 -20.97 -21.70 -0.74
N ALA A 241 -20.28 -22.68 -1.33
CA ALA A 241 -20.79 -24.06 -1.46
C ALA A 241 -21.07 -24.72 -0.10
N ASP A 242 -20.26 -24.41 0.91
CA ASP A 242 -20.45 -24.86 2.29
C ASP A 242 -21.46 -24.00 3.10
N GLY A 243 -21.94 -22.88 2.55
CA GLY A 243 -22.81 -21.93 3.25
C GLY A 243 -22.13 -21.10 4.35
N THR A 244 -20.80 -20.97 4.33
CA THR A 244 -20.00 -20.32 5.38
C THR A 244 -19.29 -19.03 4.96
N LEU A 245 -19.44 -18.60 3.70
CA LEU A 245 -18.77 -17.41 3.12
C LEU A 245 -18.92 -16.18 4.02
N GLN A 246 -20.15 -15.75 4.28
CA GLN A 246 -20.38 -14.54 5.07
C GLN A 246 -19.76 -14.65 6.47
N SER A 247 -20.04 -15.73 7.21
CA SER A 247 -19.54 -15.86 8.59
C SER A 247 -18.02 -15.88 8.69
N LYS A 248 -17.32 -16.55 7.75
CA LYS A 248 -15.84 -16.65 7.78
C LYS A 248 -15.16 -15.35 7.38
N MET A 249 -15.73 -14.63 6.40
CA MET A 249 -15.20 -13.34 5.98
C MET A 249 -15.45 -12.27 7.05
N GLU A 250 -16.64 -12.24 7.66
CA GLU A 250 -16.91 -11.34 8.80
C GLU A 250 -16.03 -11.65 10.02
N GLU A 251 -15.81 -12.93 10.37
CA GLU A 251 -14.86 -13.34 11.42
C GLU A 251 -13.43 -12.85 11.14
N HIS A 252 -12.94 -13.02 9.90
CA HIS A 252 -11.63 -12.50 9.50
C HIS A 252 -11.57 -10.96 9.54
N TYR A 253 -12.59 -10.29 9.01
CA TYR A 253 -12.66 -8.82 9.03
C TYR A 253 -12.75 -8.24 10.46
N ASP A 254 -13.33 -8.97 11.40
CA ASP A 254 -13.43 -8.57 12.81
C ASP A 254 -12.18 -8.88 13.66
N THR A 255 -11.41 -9.91 13.32
CA THR A 255 -10.32 -10.41 14.17
C THR A 255 -8.92 -10.21 13.59
N PHE A 256 -8.77 -10.08 12.27
CA PHE A 256 -7.44 -10.02 11.64
C PHE A 256 -6.72 -8.69 11.90
N ILE A 257 -7.40 -7.54 11.78
CA ILE A 257 -6.89 -6.23 12.19
C ILE A 257 -7.91 -5.57 13.11
N THR A 258 -7.42 -5.10 14.26
CA THR A 258 -8.23 -4.52 15.33
C THR A 258 -7.86 -3.06 15.59
N GLU A 259 -8.63 -2.37 16.43
CA GLU A 259 -8.28 -1.03 16.91
C GLU A 259 -6.90 -1.00 17.59
N GLN A 260 -6.53 -2.09 18.28
CA GLN A 260 -5.25 -2.21 18.96
C GLN A 260 -4.08 -2.30 17.97
N ASP A 261 -4.26 -2.92 16.80
CA ASP A 261 -3.25 -2.92 15.73
C ASP A 261 -2.98 -1.48 15.24
N ILE A 262 -4.02 -0.68 14.98
CA ILE A 262 -3.88 0.72 14.54
C ILE A 262 -3.20 1.58 15.63
N ALA A 263 -3.54 1.33 16.89
CA ALA A 263 -2.89 1.98 18.03
C ALA A 263 -1.39 1.59 18.15
N GLN A 264 -1.04 0.33 17.88
CA GLN A 264 0.35 -0.17 17.86
C GLN A 264 1.14 0.42 16.68
N ILE A 265 0.53 0.59 15.51
CA ILE A 265 1.13 1.26 14.35
C ILE A 265 1.58 2.68 14.72
N ALA A 266 0.69 3.49 15.31
CA ALA A 266 1.06 4.81 15.83
C ALA A 266 2.12 4.72 16.93
N GLY A 267 2.01 3.73 17.82
CA GLY A 267 2.96 3.44 18.90
C GLY A 267 4.38 3.09 18.42
N ALA A 268 4.52 2.53 17.22
CA ALA A 268 5.79 2.24 16.53
C ALA A 268 6.39 3.47 15.81
N GLY A 269 5.79 4.65 15.95
CA GLY A 269 6.26 5.89 15.31
C GLY A 269 5.86 6.01 13.83
N LEU A 270 5.00 5.12 13.34
CA LEU A 270 4.42 5.20 12.00
C LEU A 270 3.31 6.27 11.97
N ASN A 271 3.06 6.81 10.77
CA ASN A 271 2.12 7.92 10.57
C ASN A 271 1.14 7.71 9.41
N TRP A 272 1.35 6.67 8.61
CA TRP A 272 0.49 6.31 7.49
C TRP A 272 0.17 4.82 7.46
N VAL A 273 -0.91 4.47 6.78
CA VAL A 273 -1.20 3.09 6.36
C VAL A 273 -1.70 3.07 4.92
N ARG A 274 -1.29 2.05 4.16
CA ARG A 274 -1.88 1.74 2.86
C ARG A 274 -2.90 0.63 3.05
N LEU A 275 -4.11 0.84 2.55
CA LEU A 275 -5.25 -0.06 2.77
C LEU A 275 -5.71 -0.65 1.44
N PRO A 276 -5.24 -1.85 1.07
CA PRO A 276 -5.81 -2.64 -0.01
C PRO A 276 -7.29 -2.89 0.21
N ILE A 277 -8.11 -2.47 -0.75
CA ILE A 277 -9.56 -2.73 -0.82
C ILE A 277 -9.91 -3.37 -2.16
N PRO A 278 -10.91 -4.26 -2.20
CA PRO A 278 -11.36 -4.85 -3.45
C PRO A 278 -12.53 -4.09 -4.10
N PHE A 279 -12.72 -4.29 -5.41
CA PHE A 279 -13.93 -3.78 -6.08
C PHE A 279 -15.24 -4.38 -5.51
N TRP A 280 -15.20 -5.62 -4.99
CA TRP A 280 -16.37 -6.27 -4.39
C TRP A 280 -16.77 -5.69 -3.02
N ALA A 281 -15.97 -4.78 -2.44
CA ALA A 281 -16.44 -3.91 -1.36
C ALA A 281 -17.52 -2.92 -1.84
N VAL A 282 -17.62 -2.69 -3.16
CA VAL A 282 -18.64 -1.85 -3.79
C VAL A 282 -19.77 -2.69 -4.40
N GLY A 283 -19.43 -3.67 -5.24
CA GLY A 283 -20.43 -4.51 -5.92
C GLY A 283 -19.85 -5.72 -6.64
N THR A 284 -20.69 -6.71 -6.92
CA THR A 284 -20.37 -7.89 -7.73
C THR A 284 -21.43 -8.14 -8.79
N TRP A 285 -21.10 -8.91 -9.84
CA TRP A 285 -22.06 -9.28 -10.88
C TRP A 285 -22.34 -10.79 -10.88
N SER A 286 -23.62 -11.15 -10.82
CA SER A 286 -24.09 -12.54 -10.89
C SER A 286 -24.00 -13.17 -12.29
N ASP A 287 -23.81 -12.33 -13.32
CA ASP A 287 -23.56 -12.72 -14.70
C ASP A 287 -22.42 -11.86 -15.25
N VAL A 288 -21.24 -12.47 -15.39
CA VAL A 288 -20.07 -11.89 -16.08
C VAL A 288 -19.77 -12.65 -17.39
N GLY A 289 -20.82 -13.14 -18.04
CA GLY A 289 -20.78 -13.88 -19.29
C GLY A 289 -20.67 -15.39 -19.13
N VAL A 290 -20.70 -16.10 -20.27
CA VAL A 290 -20.73 -17.57 -20.31
C VAL A 290 -19.35 -18.22 -20.45
N ALA A 291 -19.16 -19.32 -19.74
CA ALA A 291 -18.03 -20.23 -19.89
C ALA A 291 -18.18 -21.14 -21.13
N PRO A 292 -17.10 -21.82 -21.58
CA PRO A 292 -17.15 -22.68 -22.78
C PRO A 292 -18.11 -23.87 -22.71
N ASP A 293 -18.56 -24.27 -21.52
CA ASP A 293 -19.58 -25.31 -21.31
C ASP A 293 -21.03 -24.78 -21.37
N GLY A 294 -21.20 -23.47 -21.56
CA GLY A 294 -22.49 -22.80 -21.61
C GLY A 294 -23.03 -22.35 -20.25
N SER A 295 -22.30 -22.54 -19.15
CA SER A 295 -22.70 -22.04 -17.83
C SER A 295 -22.48 -20.52 -17.71
N THR A 296 -23.42 -19.82 -17.07
CA THR A 296 -23.22 -18.42 -16.64
C THR A 296 -22.18 -18.37 -15.52
N VAL A 297 -21.22 -17.46 -15.64
CA VAL A 297 -20.21 -17.22 -14.61
C VAL A 297 -20.72 -16.11 -13.68
N SER A 298 -20.76 -16.40 -12.38
CA SER A 298 -20.99 -15.41 -11.32
C SER A 298 -19.65 -15.06 -10.67
N GLU A 299 -19.48 -13.81 -10.26
CA GLU A 299 -18.45 -13.45 -9.29
C GLU A 299 -18.83 -14.05 -7.92
N PRO A 300 -17.92 -14.76 -7.22
CA PRO A 300 -18.26 -15.53 -6.01
C PRO A 300 -17.97 -14.78 -4.70
N PHE A 301 -17.50 -13.52 -4.77
CA PHE A 301 -17.05 -12.75 -3.63
C PHE A 301 -18.19 -12.33 -2.70
N LEU A 302 -17.88 -12.01 -1.45
CA LEU A 302 -18.85 -11.44 -0.52
C LEU A 302 -19.07 -9.94 -0.80
N GLU A 303 -20.11 -9.65 -1.55
CA GLU A 303 -20.47 -8.30 -2.00
C GLU A 303 -20.77 -7.33 -0.85
N GLY A 304 -20.18 -6.13 -0.90
CA GLY A 304 -20.50 -4.97 -0.06
C GLY A 304 -20.10 -5.05 1.42
N VAL A 305 -19.98 -6.26 1.98
CA VAL A 305 -19.78 -6.46 3.44
C VAL A 305 -18.45 -5.89 3.93
N ALA A 306 -17.38 -5.94 3.13
CA ALA A 306 -16.08 -5.37 3.51
C ALA A 306 -16.15 -3.86 3.81
N TRP A 307 -17.07 -3.12 3.18
CA TRP A 307 -17.13 -1.66 3.28
C TRP A 307 -17.37 -1.15 4.71
N LYS A 308 -18.25 -1.80 5.48
CA LYS A 308 -18.52 -1.38 6.88
C LYS A 308 -17.25 -1.48 7.74
N TYR A 309 -16.37 -2.42 7.43
CA TYR A 309 -15.09 -2.62 8.12
C TYR A 309 -14.02 -1.64 7.65
N ILE A 310 -14.00 -1.29 6.35
CA ILE A 310 -13.18 -0.21 5.80
C ILE A 310 -13.53 1.12 6.50
N VAL A 311 -14.80 1.49 6.63
CA VAL A 311 -15.17 2.75 7.32
C VAL A 311 -14.86 2.69 8.83
N ARG A 312 -14.99 1.52 9.47
CA ARG A 312 -14.53 1.33 10.86
C ARG A 312 -13.02 1.57 11.00
N MET A 313 -12.22 1.05 10.06
CA MET A 313 -10.79 1.30 9.98
C MET A 313 -10.50 2.80 9.84
N LEU A 314 -11.20 3.53 8.96
CA LEU A 314 -11.00 4.98 8.81
C LEU A 314 -11.29 5.75 10.11
N GLY A 315 -12.28 5.31 10.88
CA GLY A 315 -12.55 5.82 12.23
C GLY A 315 -11.41 5.58 13.23
N TRP A 316 -10.77 4.40 13.18
CA TRP A 316 -9.57 4.13 13.98
C TRP A 316 -8.37 4.96 13.52
N ALA A 317 -8.13 5.07 12.21
CA ALA A 317 -7.05 5.88 11.66
C ALA A 317 -7.18 7.35 12.12
N ARG A 318 -8.39 7.91 12.01
CA ARG A 318 -8.80 9.21 12.56
C ARG A 318 -8.50 9.33 14.06
N LYS A 319 -8.96 8.39 14.88
CA LYS A 319 -8.76 8.37 16.35
C LYS A 319 -7.29 8.45 16.77
N TYR A 320 -6.36 7.90 15.97
CA TYR A 320 -4.92 7.90 16.23
C TYR A 320 -4.11 8.90 15.38
N GLY A 321 -4.75 9.71 14.53
CA GLY A 321 -4.09 10.69 13.66
C GLY A 321 -3.34 10.10 12.45
N ILE A 322 -3.60 8.84 12.10
CA ILE A 322 -2.98 8.12 10.98
C ILE A 322 -3.65 8.53 9.66
N ARG A 323 -2.84 8.82 8.63
CA ARG A 323 -3.32 9.05 7.26
C ARG A 323 -3.42 7.75 6.47
N VAL A 324 -4.33 7.69 5.51
CA VAL A 324 -4.63 6.50 4.72
C VAL A 324 -4.36 6.75 3.24
N ASN A 325 -3.53 5.89 2.64
CA ASN A 325 -3.56 5.64 1.20
C ASN A 325 -4.57 4.52 0.96
N LEU A 326 -5.77 4.85 0.48
CA LEU A 326 -6.76 3.83 0.13
C LEU A 326 -6.37 3.27 -1.24
N ASP A 327 -6.28 1.95 -1.39
CA ASP A 327 -5.72 1.33 -2.60
C ASP A 327 -6.71 0.33 -3.19
N LEU A 328 -7.20 0.60 -4.41
CA LEU A 328 -8.05 -0.33 -5.14
C LEU A 328 -7.19 -1.45 -5.72
N HIS A 329 -7.07 -2.52 -4.94
CA HIS A 329 -6.10 -3.58 -5.16
C HIS A 329 -6.53 -4.57 -6.26
N THR A 330 -7.83 -4.58 -6.62
CA THR A 330 -8.43 -5.57 -7.52
C THR A 330 -9.29 -4.92 -8.60
N MET A 331 -9.18 -5.44 -9.83
CA MET A 331 -9.98 -4.98 -10.98
C MET A 331 -10.83 -6.11 -11.57
N PRO A 332 -12.03 -5.81 -12.11
CA PRO A 332 -12.77 -6.73 -12.96
C PRO A 332 -11.90 -7.30 -14.08
N GLY A 333 -11.92 -8.63 -14.25
CA GLY A 333 -11.07 -9.32 -15.22
C GLY A 333 -9.60 -9.50 -14.81
N SER A 334 -9.16 -8.94 -13.68
CA SER A 334 -7.79 -8.84 -13.18
C SER A 334 -6.84 -8.00 -14.07
N GLN A 335 -6.08 -7.13 -13.41
CA GLN A 335 -5.05 -6.25 -13.99
C GLN A 335 -3.64 -6.88 -14.03
N ASN A 336 -3.43 -8.02 -13.36
CA ASN A 336 -2.10 -8.67 -13.28
C ASN A 336 -2.10 -10.21 -13.26
N GLY A 337 -3.26 -10.86 -13.11
CA GLY A 337 -3.37 -12.32 -13.10
C GLY A 337 -2.81 -12.98 -11.83
N TYR A 338 -2.41 -12.20 -10.81
CA TYR A 338 -1.91 -12.70 -9.54
C TYR A 338 -3.06 -12.95 -8.54
N ASN A 339 -2.82 -13.79 -7.54
CA ASN A 339 -3.81 -14.15 -6.50
C ASN A 339 -4.39 -12.93 -5.75
N HIS A 340 -3.54 -11.97 -5.39
CA HIS A 340 -3.94 -10.72 -4.72
C HIS A 340 -4.75 -9.74 -5.61
N SER A 341 -4.94 -10.00 -6.91
CA SER A 341 -5.99 -9.32 -7.70
C SER A 341 -7.39 -9.92 -7.48
N GLY A 342 -7.55 -10.82 -6.51
CA GLY A 342 -8.78 -11.55 -6.20
C GLY A 342 -8.95 -12.84 -6.99
N LYS A 343 -8.46 -12.89 -8.24
CA LYS A 343 -8.52 -14.09 -9.09
C LYS A 343 -7.24 -14.24 -9.93
N GLY A 344 -6.55 -15.35 -9.75
CA GLY A 344 -5.38 -15.70 -10.55
C GLY A 344 -5.71 -16.09 -12.00
N GLY A 345 -4.72 -15.97 -12.88
CA GLY A 345 -4.74 -16.45 -14.26
C GLY A 345 -4.54 -15.34 -15.30
N GLN A 346 -5.55 -15.12 -16.14
CA GLN A 346 -5.47 -14.20 -17.27
C GLN A 346 -5.75 -12.74 -16.86
N VAL A 347 -4.96 -11.80 -17.38
CA VAL A 347 -5.23 -10.36 -17.34
C VAL A 347 -6.29 -10.03 -18.40
N ASN A 348 -7.55 -9.87 -18.00
CA ASN A 348 -8.65 -9.46 -18.90
C ASN A 348 -9.09 -8.00 -18.66
N PHE A 349 -8.51 -7.30 -17.69
CA PHE A 349 -8.66 -5.85 -17.58
C PHE A 349 -7.91 -5.18 -18.74
N LEU A 350 -8.63 -4.37 -19.53
CA LEU A 350 -8.10 -3.58 -20.66
C LEU A 350 -7.24 -4.38 -21.67
N ASN A 351 -7.48 -5.70 -21.76
CA ASN A 351 -6.75 -6.65 -22.56
C ASN A 351 -7.71 -7.76 -23.08
N GLY A 352 -7.58 -8.12 -24.35
CA GLY A 352 -8.50 -9.05 -25.03
C GLY A 352 -9.92 -8.51 -25.22
N ILE A 353 -10.82 -9.38 -25.68
CA ILE A 353 -12.14 -8.96 -26.20
C ILE A 353 -13.13 -8.42 -25.14
N MET A 354 -12.87 -8.70 -23.86
CA MET A 354 -13.61 -8.17 -22.71
C MET A 354 -12.90 -6.98 -22.03
N GLY A 355 -11.75 -6.54 -22.56
CA GLY A 355 -10.89 -5.53 -21.95
C GLY A 355 -11.59 -4.21 -21.66
N ILE A 356 -12.35 -3.68 -22.63
CA ILE A 356 -13.09 -2.41 -22.47
C ILE A 356 -14.25 -2.58 -21.49
N ALA A 357 -15.05 -3.65 -21.61
CA ALA A 357 -16.14 -3.96 -20.69
C ALA A 357 -15.68 -4.04 -19.22
N ASN A 358 -14.56 -4.71 -18.96
CA ASN A 358 -13.95 -4.77 -17.63
C ASN A 358 -13.47 -3.39 -17.14
N ALA A 359 -12.87 -2.58 -18.02
CA ALA A 359 -12.42 -1.24 -17.67
C ALA A 359 -13.58 -0.26 -17.40
N GLN A 360 -14.71 -0.40 -18.11
CA GLN A 360 -15.93 0.36 -17.83
C GLN A 360 -16.47 0.07 -16.41
N ARG A 361 -16.49 -1.20 -15.97
CA ARG A 361 -16.85 -1.57 -14.60
C ARG A 361 -15.87 -1.01 -13.57
N ALA A 362 -14.56 -1.01 -13.87
CA ALA A 362 -13.55 -0.42 -12.99
C ALA A 362 -13.77 1.08 -12.76
N LEU A 363 -14.10 1.86 -13.82
CA LEU A 363 -14.38 3.29 -13.69
C LEU A 363 -15.56 3.57 -12.76
N ASP A 364 -16.64 2.79 -12.84
CA ASP A 364 -17.80 2.90 -11.94
C ASP A 364 -17.44 2.66 -10.47
N TYR A 365 -16.56 1.69 -10.19
CA TYR A 365 -16.09 1.44 -8.82
C TYR A 365 -15.15 2.54 -8.32
N ILE A 366 -14.20 3.01 -9.14
CA ILE A 366 -13.30 4.14 -8.82
C ILE A 366 -14.14 5.40 -8.55
N ARG A 367 -15.15 5.66 -9.37
CA ARG A 367 -16.12 6.76 -9.22
C ARG A 367 -16.86 6.68 -7.89
N THR A 368 -17.45 5.52 -7.58
CA THR A 368 -18.18 5.30 -6.32
C THR A 368 -17.29 5.54 -5.08
N ILE A 369 -16.04 5.04 -5.11
CA ILE A 369 -15.09 5.24 -4.01
C ILE A 369 -14.71 6.71 -3.90
N THR A 370 -14.43 7.37 -5.03
CA THR A 370 -14.07 8.80 -5.11
C THR A 370 -15.15 9.69 -4.50
N GLU A 371 -16.41 9.45 -4.87
CA GLU A 371 -17.57 10.15 -4.33
C GLU A 371 -17.64 10.03 -2.80
N PHE A 372 -17.41 8.83 -2.26
CA PHE A 372 -17.40 8.65 -0.81
C PHE A 372 -16.24 9.36 -0.12
N ILE A 373 -14.99 9.14 -0.57
CA ILE A 373 -13.79 9.64 0.15
C ILE A 373 -13.59 11.15 0.01
N SER A 374 -14.24 11.78 -0.96
CA SER A 374 -14.17 13.22 -1.19
C SER A 374 -15.11 14.03 -0.28
N GLN A 375 -16.03 13.37 0.41
CA GLN A 375 -16.87 13.99 1.44
C GLN A 375 -15.99 14.63 2.56
N PRO A 376 -16.42 15.77 3.14
CA PRO A 376 -15.68 16.47 4.21
C PRO A 376 -15.22 15.56 5.37
N GLU A 377 -16.02 14.55 5.68
CA GLU A 377 -15.85 13.56 6.75
C GLU A 377 -14.65 12.62 6.54
N TYR A 378 -14.20 12.42 5.30
CA TYR A 378 -13.17 11.41 4.95
C TYR A 378 -11.94 11.99 4.27
N LYS A 379 -12.05 13.11 3.54
CA LYS A 379 -10.95 13.66 2.72
C LYS A 379 -9.65 13.98 3.47
N ASN A 380 -9.72 14.25 4.78
CA ASN A 380 -8.54 14.50 5.63
C ASN A 380 -7.85 13.18 6.07
N VAL A 381 -8.63 12.11 6.21
CA VAL A 381 -8.15 10.76 6.58
C VAL A 381 -7.61 10.04 5.35
N VAL A 382 -8.24 10.21 4.18
CA VAL A 382 -7.89 9.59 2.89
C VAL A 382 -7.37 10.64 1.89
N PRO A 383 -6.18 11.23 2.10
CA PRO A 383 -5.59 12.21 1.18
C PRO A 383 -5.00 11.58 -0.10
N VAL A 384 -4.90 10.25 -0.19
CA VAL A 384 -4.36 9.52 -1.35
C VAL A 384 -5.29 8.36 -1.70
N PHE A 385 -5.58 8.20 -2.99
CA PHE A 385 -6.31 7.06 -3.55
C PHE A 385 -5.48 6.39 -4.64
N GLY A 386 -4.94 5.21 -4.35
CA GLY A 386 -4.39 4.27 -5.32
C GLY A 386 -5.51 3.73 -6.19
N ILE A 387 -5.60 4.19 -7.44
CA ILE A 387 -6.73 3.83 -8.32
C ILE A 387 -6.56 2.46 -8.98
N MET A 388 -5.34 1.89 -8.97
CA MET A 388 -5.06 0.55 -9.48
C MET A 388 -3.71 0.01 -8.98
N ASN A 389 -3.75 -1.09 -8.24
CA ASN A 389 -2.55 -1.82 -7.81
C ASN A 389 -1.89 -2.64 -8.93
N GLU A 390 -0.56 -2.67 -8.99
CA GLU A 390 0.27 -3.62 -9.76
C GLU A 390 -0.21 -3.95 -11.20
N ALA A 391 -0.69 -2.97 -11.96
CA ALA A 391 -1.13 -3.20 -13.35
C ALA A 391 0.03 -3.72 -14.24
N LEU A 392 -0.16 -4.83 -14.97
CA LEU A 392 0.88 -5.35 -15.87
C LEU A 392 0.95 -4.55 -17.18
N LEU A 393 1.70 -3.44 -17.15
CA LEU A 393 1.88 -2.53 -18.29
C LEU A 393 2.39 -3.24 -19.56
N LYS A 394 3.29 -4.22 -19.42
CA LYS A 394 3.79 -5.02 -20.55
C LYS A 394 2.75 -5.95 -21.18
N THR A 395 1.67 -6.27 -20.45
CA THR A 395 0.56 -7.13 -20.90
C THR A 395 -0.62 -6.31 -21.43
N ILE A 396 -0.93 -5.19 -20.75
CA ILE A 396 -2.05 -4.29 -21.10
C ILE A 396 -1.65 -3.35 -22.25
N GLY A 397 -0.43 -2.82 -22.21
CA GLY A 397 0.09 -1.81 -23.11
C GLY A 397 0.11 -0.41 -22.47
N ARG A 398 1.23 0.33 -22.64
CA ARG A 398 1.43 1.65 -22.03
C ARG A 398 0.38 2.68 -22.49
N ALA A 399 0.09 2.75 -23.79
CA ALA A 399 -0.87 3.72 -24.32
C ALA A 399 -2.29 3.48 -23.79
N GLN A 400 -2.71 2.21 -23.73
CA GLN A 400 -4.00 1.78 -23.19
C GLN A 400 -4.14 2.21 -21.72
N LEU A 401 -3.12 1.89 -20.91
CA LEU A 401 -3.13 2.19 -19.48
C LEU A 401 -3.07 3.70 -19.22
N THR A 402 -2.29 4.47 -20.00
CA THR A 402 -2.29 5.95 -19.93
C THR A 402 -3.66 6.54 -20.29
N SER A 403 -4.34 6.04 -21.34
CA SER A 403 -5.70 6.46 -21.68
C SER A 403 -6.70 6.17 -20.56
N PHE A 404 -6.61 5.01 -19.90
CA PHE A 404 -7.44 4.70 -18.74
C PHE A 404 -7.14 5.61 -17.55
N TYR A 405 -5.86 5.90 -17.24
CA TYR A 405 -5.50 6.81 -16.16
C TYR A 405 -5.93 8.26 -16.43
N LEU A 406 -5.93 8.72 -17.69
CA LEU A 406 -6.45 10.02 -18.06
C LEU A 406 -7.98 10.09 -17.91
N GLU A 407 -8.71 9.09 -18.41
CA GLU A 407 -10.18 8.97 -18.21
C GLU A 407 -10.54 8.96 -16.71
N ALA A 408 -9.82 8.16 -15.91
CA ALA A 408 -10.02 8.10 -14.46
C ALA A 408 -9.66 9.43 -13.76
N HIS A 409 -8.58 10.10 -14.17
CA HIS A 409 -8.21 11.43 -13.66
C HIS A 409 -9.30 12.47 -13.95
N ASP A 410 -9.79 12.54 -15.20
CA ASP A 410 -10.78 13.53 -15.60
C ASP A 410 -12.14 13.28 -14.93
N MET A 411 -12.52 12.01 -14.74
CA MET A 411 -13.68 11.63 -13.93
C MET A 411 -13.50 12.06 -12.46
N ILE A 412 -12.37 11.72 -11.83
CA ILE A 412 -12.10 12.09 -10.42
C ILE A 412 -12.10 13.61 -10.25
N ARG A 413 -11.44 14.36 -11.13
CA ARG A 413 -11.39 15.83 -11.05
C ARG A 413 -12.70 16.49 -11.47
N GLY A 414 -13.55 15.82 -12.25
CA GLY A 414 -14.94 16.21 -12.49
C GLY A 414 -15.83 16.15 -11.24
N ILE A 415 -15.56 15.19 -10.34
CA ILE A 415 -16.20 15.09 -9.02
C ILE A 415 -15.59 16.09 -8.04
N THR A 416 -14.26 16.09 -7.92
CA THR A 416 -13.57 16.76 -6.80
C THR A 416 -13.20 18.21 -7.07
N GLY A 417 -13.13 18.61 -8.33
CA GLY A 417 -12.44 19.82 -8.78
C GLY A 417 -10.92 19.63 -8.84
N PHE A 418 -10.24 20.66 -9.35
CA PHE A 418 -8.78 20.72 -9.51
C PHE A 418 -8.12 21.56 -8.40
N GLY A 419 -6.90 21.19 -8.04
CA GLY A 419 -6.00 21.96 -7.17
C GLY A 419 -5.97 21.51 -5.71
N ALA A 420 -5.07 22.08 -4.93
CA ALA A 420 -4.80 21.66 -3.56
C ALA A 420 -6.05 21.75 -2.67
N GLY A 421 -6.40 20.62 -2.03
CA GLY A 421 -7.57 20.48 -1.15
C GLY A 421 -8.84 19.97 -1.84
N ASN A 422 -8.83 19.83 -3.17
CA ASN A 422 -9.95 19.34 -3.97
C ASN A 422 -9.78 17.84 -4.29
N GLY A 423 -10.24 16.97 -3.38
CA GLY A 423 -10.09 15.52 -3.50
C GLY A 423 -8.66 14.99 -3.27
N PRO A 424 -8.44 13.67 -3.40
CA PRO A 424 -7.17 13.02 -3.08
C PRO A 424 -6.09 13.24 -4.16
N TYR A 425 -4.84 12.96 -3.81
CA TYR A 425 -3.82 12.57 -4.78
C TYR A 425 -4.22 11.25 -5.43
N ILE A 426 -4.09 11.16 -6.76
CA ILE A 426 -4.39 9.96 -7.53
C ILE A 426 -3.09 9.17 -7.66
N SER A 427 -2.98 8.06 -6.93
CA SER A 427 -1.79 7.21 -6.98
C SER A 427 -1.93 6.13 -8.06
N ILE A 428 -0.89 5.97 -8.88
CA ILE A 428 -0.78 4.96 -9.93
C ILE A 428 0.49 4.13 -9.73
N HIS A 429 0.39 2.81 -9.90
CA HIS A 429 1.54 1.93 -9.85
C HIS A 429 2.43 2.06 -11.11
N ASP A 430 3.75 1.94 -10.95
CA ASP A 430 4.79 2.09 -12.00
C ASP A 430 4.74 1.05 -13.14
N GLY A 431 3.75 0.17 -13.13
CA GLY A 431 3.50 -0.85 -14.15
C GLY A 431 4.59 -1.92 -14.29
N PHE A 432 5.54 -2.01 -13.34
CA PHE A 432 6.77 -2.80 -13.42
C PHE A 432 7.72 -2.38 -14.55
N ASP A 433 7.56 -1.16 -15.07
CA ASP A 433 8.37 -0.63 -16.17
C ASP A 433 9.57 0.17 -15.69
N GLY A 434 9.64 0.48 -14.38
CA GLY A 434 10.71 1.22 -13.74
C GLY A 434 10.49 2.74 -13.77
N LEU A 435 10.82 3.39 -12.65
CA LEU A 435 10.48 4.79 -12.35
C LEU A 435 10.95 5.82 -13.39
N SER A 436 12.10 5.63 -14.04
CA SER A 436 12.61 6.56 -15.05
C SER A 436 11.72 6.66 -16.30
N ASN A 437 10.98 5.60 -16.61
CA ASN A 437 10.12 5.51 -17.81
C ASN A 437 8.77 6.23 -17.64
N TRP A 438 8.56 6.89 -16.49
CA TRP A 438 7.39 7.72 -16.19
C TRP A 438 7.67 9.23 -16.26
N ALA A 439 8.90 9.64 -16.56
CA ALA A 439 9.23 11.04 -16.79
C ALA A 439 8.36 11.65 -17.91
N GLY A 440 7.77 12.82 -17.66
CA GLY A 440 6.84 13.46 -18.61
C GLY A 440 5.46 12.79 -18.72
N PHE A 441 5.10 11.87 -17.82
CA PHE A 441 3.76 11.27 -17.79
C PHE A 441 2.67 12.33 -17.52
N LEU A 442 1.83 12.57 -18.53
CA LEU A 442 0.66 13.47 -18.49
C LEU A 442 0.95 14.83 -17.81
N GLU A 443 2.01 15.52 -18.21
CA GLU A 443 2.43 16.79 -17.61
C GLU A 443 1.26 17.79 -17.50
N GLY A 444 1.05 18.37 -16.31
CA GLY A 444 -0.07 19.25 -16.00
C GLY A 444 -1.25 18.57 -15.29
N SER A 445 -1.27 17.24 -15.18
CA SER A 445 -2.29 16.49 -14.41
C SER A 445 -2.26 16.85 -12.93
N ASP A 446 -3.42 17.12 -12.33
CA ASP A 446 -3.48 17.57 -10.94
C ASP A 446 -3.19 16.43 -9.96
N ARG A 447 -2.05 16.52 -9.26
CA ARG A 447 -1.69 15.65 -8.12
C ARG A 447 -1.77 14.16 -8.42
N ILE A 448 -1.08 13.74 -9.49
CA ILE A 448 -0.70 12.34 -9.68
C ILE A 448 0.43 12.00 -8.71
N MET A 449 0.34 10.82 -8.11
CA MET A 449 1.40 10.18 -7.31
C MET A 449 1.84 8.90 -8.02
N LEU A 450 3.14 8.62 -8.02
CA LEU A 450 3.71 7.40 -8.58
C LEU A 450 4.07 6.43 -7.44
N ASP A 451 3.63 5.18 -7.58
CA ASP A 451 3.83 4.11 -6.60
C ASP A 451 4.74 3.03 -7.19
N THR A 452 5.74 2.58 -6.43
CA THR A 452 6.69 1.52 -6.84
C THR A 452 6.84 0.45 -5.76
N HIS A 453 6.98 -0.81 -6.18
CA HIS A 453 7.01 -1.98 -5.31
C HIS A 453 8.37 -2.73 -5.36
N PRO A 454 9.44 -2.18 -4.78
CA PRO A 454 10.77 -2.78 -4.80
C PRO A 454 10.89 -4.04 -3.93
N TYR A 455 11.19 -5.18 -4.56
CA TYR A 455 11.48 -6.46 -3.90
C TYR A 455 12.72 -7.15 -4.48
N PHE A 456 13.47 -7.89 -3.66
CA PHE A 456 14.51 -8.82 -4.13
C PHE A 456 14.00 -10.27 -4.24
N ALA A 457 13.04 -10.68 -3.41
CA ALA A 457 12.45 -12.02 -3.40
C ALA A 457 12.09 -12.58 -4.79
N PHE A 458 11.46 -11.76 -5.64
CA PHE A 458 10.86 -12.21 -6.90
C PHE A 458 11.76 -12.02 -8.13
N ASN A 459 13.07 -11.76 -7.95
CA ASN A 459 14.04 -11.62 -9.05
C ASN A 459 14.44 -12.97 -9.72
N ARG A 460 13.84 -14.08 -9.29
CA ARG A 460 14.11 -15.47 -9.73
C ARG A 460 15.57 -15.92 -9.55
N GLN A 461 16.34 -15.26 -8.69
CA GLN A 461 17.72 -15.63 -8.39
C GLN A 461 17.81 -16.50 -7.12
N PRO A 462 18.85 -17.34 -6.98
CA PRO A 462 19.05 -18.17 -5.79
C PRO A 462 19.14 -17.40 -4.47
N ASN A 463 19.53 -16.12 -4.50
CA ASN A 463 19.56 -15.20 -3.35
C ASN A 463 20.22 -15.77 -2.06
N THR A 464 21.24 -16.63 -2.20
CA THR A 464 21.88 -17.35 -1.10
C THR A 464 23.00 -16.59 -0.34
N ALA A 465 23.15 -15.28 -0.58
CA ALA A 465 24.20 -14.50 0.07
C ALA A 465 23.95 -14.36 1.60
N PRO A 466 24.95 -14.55 2.48
CA PRO A 466 24.71 -14.59 3.92
C PRO A 466 24.17 -13.28 4.51
N VAL A 467 23.09 -13.38 5.28
CA VAL A 467 22.58 -12.29 6.15
C VAL A 467 23.30 -12.28 7.50
N ALA A 468 23.55 -13.46 8.06
CA ALA A 468 24.16 -13.66 9.37
C ALA A 468 25.69 -13.44 9.35
N THR A 469 26.13 -12.22 9.05
CA THR A 469 27.56 -11.84 8.96
C THR A 469 28.14 -11.29 10.26
N GLY A 470 27.33 -11.20 11.32
CA GLY A 470 27.71 -10.68 12.64
C GLY A 470 26.62 -9.76 13.21
N THR A 471 26.96 -9.04 14.28
CA THR A 471 26.05 -8.11 14.97
C THR A 471 26.52 -6.65 14.96
N ASP A 472 27.67 -6.35 14.32
CA ASP A 472 28.13 -4.97 14.12
C ASP A 472 27.22 -4.26 13.10
N PRO A 473 26.53 -3.15 13.45
CA PRO A 473 25.67 -2.41 12.53
C PRO A 473 26.34 -1.92 11.24
N LYS A 474 27.68 -1.88 11.19
CA LYS A 474 28.44 -1.51 9.99
C LYS A 474 28.62 -2.65 8.98
N SER A 475 28.44 -3.91 9.39
CA SER A 475 28.77 -5.08 8.55
C SER A 475 27.76 -6.25 8.63
N ALA A 476 26.81 -6.21 9.57
CA ALA A 476 25.70 -7.15 9.63
C ALA A 476 24.80 -7.04 8.38
N GLY A 477 24.30 -8.17 7.88
CA GLY A 477 23.48 -8.26 6.66
C GLY A 477 24.29 -8.50 5.38
N GLY A 478 25.63 -8.51 5.47
CA GLY A 478 26.51 -8.77 4.33
C GLY A 478 26.33 -7.76 3.21
N GLN A 479 26.05 -8.24 2.00
CA GLN A 479 25.84 -7.37 0.83
C GLN A 479 24.47 -6.68 0.82
N TRP A 480 23.45 -7.28 1.45
CA TRP A 480 22.05 -6.92 1.25
C TRP A 480 21.73 -5.45 1.59
N PRO A 481 22.19 -4.87 2.72
CA PRO A 481 21.94 -3.46 3.02
C PRO A 481 22.51 -2.52 1.96
N LYS A 482 23.73 -2.76 1.48
CA LYS A 482 24.35 -1.93 0.44
C LYS A 482 23.69 -2.14 -0.92
N GLN A 483 23.20 -3.34 -1.20
CA GLN A 483 22.45 -3.65 -2.41
C GLN A 483 21.10 -2.91 -2.45
N ALA A 484 20.33 -2.87 -1.34
CA ALA A 484 19.10 -2.08 -1.24
C ALA A 484 19.33 -0.60 -1.59
N CYS A 485 20.33 0.02 -0.95
CA CYS A 485 20.73 1.40 -1.24
C CYS A 485 21.12 1.62 -2.71
N ASN A 486 21.92 0.73 -3.29
CA ASN A 486 22.35 0.84 -4.69
C ASN A 486 21.20 0.64 -5.69
N SER A 487 20.22 -0.21 -5.37
CA SER A 487 19.13 -0.57 -6.29
C SER A 487 17.94 0.41 -6.25
N TRP A 488 17.63 0.99 -5.09
CA TRP A 488 16.38 1.72 -4.90
C TRP A 488 16.58 3.23 -4.73
N ALA A 489 17.68 3.66 -4.10
CA ALA A 489 17.90 5.09 -3.87
C ALA A 489 17.95 5.88 -5.18
N SER A 490 18.68 5.42 -6.20
CA SER A 490 18.82 6.15 -7.47
C SER A 490 17.53 6.30 -8.31
N SER A 491 16.48 5.56 -7.97
CA SER A 491 15.22 5.55 -8.72
C SER A 491 14.18 6.48 -8.10
N ILE A 492 14.19 6.61 -6.76
CA ILE A 492 13.29 7.46 -5.97
C ILE A 492 13.94 8.80 -5.61
N THR A 493 15.28 8.84 -5.52
CA THR A 493 16.09 9.99 -5.09
C THR A 493 17.21 10.25 -6.10
N ASN A 494 17.79 11.45 -6.10
CA ASN A 494 18.73 11.84 -7.15
C ASN A 494 20.07 11.10 -6.98
N ARG A 495 20.76 10.81 -8.09
CA ARG A 495 22.12 10.24 -8.05
C ARG A 495 23.00 10.71 -9.20
N TRP A 496 24.26 11.01 -8.88
CA TRP A 496 25.34 11.12 -9.86
C TRP A 496 25.83 9.73 -10.29
N VAL A 497 25.70 9.43 -11.58
CA VAL A 497 26.31 8.23 -12.16
C VAL A 497 27.63 8.61 -12.82
N SER A 498 28.75 8.14 -12.27
CA SER A 498 30.04 8.18 -12.95
C SER A 498 30.03 7.16 -14.09
N LEU A 499 29.78 7.64 -15.31
CA LEU A 499 30.01 6.87 -16.53
C LEU A 499 31.51 6.58 -16.68
N SER A 500 31.83 5.39 -17.21
CA SER A 500 33.18 4.79 -17.15
C SER A 500 34.32 5.63 -17.74
N LEU A 501 35.53 5.35 -17.24
CA LEU A 501 36.85 6.03 -17.29
C LEU A 501 37.35 6.77 -18.56
N PHE A 502 36.56 7.00 -19.61
CA PHE A 502 36.99 7.71 -20.83
C PHE A 502 36.13 8.91 -21.25
N ILE A 503 35.06 9.23 -20.53
CA ILE A 503 34.28 10.46 -20.76
C ILE A 503 34.01 11.16 -19.42
N TRP A 504 34.47 12.41 -19.28
CA TRP A 504 34.11 13.29 -18.15
C TRP A 504 32.68 13.85 -18.32
N SER A 505 31.70 12.95 -18.30
CA SER A 505 30.28 13.27 -18.27
C SER A 505 29.65 12.63 -17.04
N CYS A 506 29.39 13.44 -16.02
CA CYS A 506 28.49 13.07 -14.94
C CYS A 506 27.07 13.39 -15.39
N GLU A 507 26.28 12.37 -15.71
CA GLU A 507 24.85 12.54 -15.96
C GLU A 507 24.12 12.49 -14.62
N LEU A 508 23.36 13.54 -14.32
CA LEU A 508 22.43 13.54 -13.20
C LEU A 508 21.22 12.72 -13.63
N VAL A 509 21.04 11.54 -13.04
CA VAL A 509 19.79 10.80 -13.21
C VAL A 509 18.74 11.52 -12.38
N THR A 510 17.86 12.26 -13.06
CA THR A 510 16.72 12.95 -12.46
C THR A 510 15.82 11.91 -11.79
N SER A 511 15.65 12.02 -10.47
CA SER A 511 14.75 11.14 -9.74
C SER A 511 13.30 11.27 -10.22
N SER A 512 12.52 10.22 -10.04
CA SER A 512 11.06 10.24 -10.23
C SER A 512 10.38 11.40 -9.49
N ARG A 513 10.86 11.77 -8.30
CA ARG A 513 10.36 12.92 -7.55
C ARG A 513 10.51 14.25 -8.30
N SER A 514 11.62 14.43 -8.99
CA SER A 514 11.86 15.62 -9.82
C SER A 514 11.23 15.51 -11.22
N ALA A 515 11.09 14.29 -11.76
CA ALA A 515 10.66 14.04 -13.15
C ALA A 515 9.15 13.81 -13.34
N VAL A 516 8.43 13.40 -12.29
CA VAL A 516 7.01 12.97 -12.38
C VAL A 516 6.15 13.73 -11.37
N GLY A 517 6.56 13.76 -10.10
CA GLY A 517 5.77 14.35 -9.01
C GLY A 517 6.01 13.60 -7.70
N VAL A 518 5.01 13.50 -6.83
CA VAL A 518 5.19 12.72 -5.59
C VAL A 518 5.44 11.25 -5.95
N THR A 519 6.50 10.64 -5.41
CA THR A 519 6.80 9.22 -5.59
C THR A 519 7.01 8.56 -4.23
N VAL A 520 6.39 7.41 -4.03
CA VAL A 520 6.44 6.60 -2.80
C VAL A 520 6.79 5.16 -3.13
N ALA A 521 7.35 4.44 -2.16
CA ALA A 521 7.40 2.98 -2.21
C ALA A 521 6.20 2.39 -1.46
N GLY A 522 5.08 2.17 -2.15
CA GLY A 522 3.84 1.62 -1.58
C GLY A 522 3.96 0.19 -1.09
N GLU A 523 4.99 -0.54 -1.53
CA GLU A 523 5.32 -1.84 -0.97
C GLU A 523 6.83 -2.14 -0.96
N PHE A 524 7.34 -2.64 0.17
CA PHE A 524 8.62 -3.34 0.27
C PHE A 524 8.61 -4.26 1.50
N SER A 525 9.53 -5.21 1.61
CA SER A 525 9.65 -6.07 2.79
C SER A 525 11.10 -6.42 3.14
N ASN A 526 11.32 -7.26 4.16
CA ASN A 526 12.62 -7.89 4.39
C ASN A 526 12.86 -9.14 3.52
N GLY A 527 11.99 -9.40 2.53
CA GLY A 527 12.08 -10.48 1.56
C GLY A 527 13.28 -10.33 0.61
N ILE A 528 14.46 -10.71 1.09
CA ILE A 528 15.66 -10.92 0.26
C ILE A 528 15.56 -12.18 -0.62
N ASN A 529 14.65 -13.10 -0.28
CA ASN A 529 14.36 -14.35 -0.96
C ASN A 529 12.86 -14.62 -0.92
N ASP A 530 12.41 -15.62 -1.68
CA ASP A 530 11.00 -16.00 -1.81
C ASP A 530 10.60 -17.20 -0.92
N CYS A 531 11.27 -17.38 0.22
CA CYS A 531 10.81 -18.33 1.24
C CYS A 531 9.65 -17.75 2.06
N GLY A 532 8.60 -18.56 2.21
CA GLY A 532 7.44 -18.28 3.04
C GLY A 532 6.31 -19.23 2.65
N LEU A 533 5.48 -19.67 3.61
CA LEU A 533 4.33 -20.52 3.29
C LEU A 533 3.41 -19.80 2.30
N TYR A 534 3.20 -20.41 1.12
CA TYR A 534 2.37 -19.89 0.03
C TYR A 534 2.77 -18.52 -0.54
N LEU A 535 3.99 -18.02 -0.30
CA LEU A 535 4.42 -16.70 -0.77
C LEU A 535 4.35 -16.57 -2.31
N ASN A 536 4.77 -17.61 -3.04
CA ASN A 536 4.63 -17.70 -4.50
C ASN A 536 3.26 -18.29 -4.92
N GLY A 537 2.25 -18.25 -4.05
CA GLY A 537 0.94 -18.89 -4.20
C GLY A 537 0.86 -20.29 -3.60
N VAL A 538 -0.37 -20.82 -3.44
CA VAL A 538 -0.64 -22.10 -2.75
C VAL A 538 0.10 -23.31 -3.34
N ASN A 539 0.35 -23.28 -4.65
CA ASN A 539 1.11 -24.29 -5.39
C ASN A 539 2.41 -23.73 -6.00
N GLY A 540 2.91 -22.61 -5.47
CA GLY A 540 4.12 -21.95 -5.95
C GLY A 540 5.40 -22.70 -5.57
N SER A 541 6.40 -22.65 -6.44
CA SER A 541 7.77 -23.09 -6.15
C SER A 541 8.65 -21.89 -5.80
N THR A 542 9.61 -22.07 -4.89
CA THR A 542 10.61 -21.05 -4.54
C THR A 542 11.80 -21.08 -5.50
N SER A 543 12.41 -19.92 -5.70
CA SER A 543 13.64 -19.73 -6.49
C SER A 543 14.90 -19.63 -5.62
N TYR A 544 14.74 -19.39 -4.31
CA TYR A 544 15.81 -19.47 -3.33
C TYR A 544 16.58 -20.80 -3.39
N GLY A 545 17.91 -20.73 -3.41
CA GLY A 545 18.79 -21.88 -3.56
C GLY A 545 19.27 -22.53 -2.26
N GLY A 546 18.77 -22.08 -1.10
CA GLY A 546 19.05 -22.67 0.21
C GLY A 546 17.82 -23.39 0.80
N ASP A 547 17.86 -23.72 2.09
CA ASP A 547 16.70 -24.28 2.78
C ASP A 547 15.71 -23.17 3.19
N CYS A 548 14.43 -23.31 2.82
CA CYS A 548 13.39 -22.37 3.27
C CYS A 548 12.93 -22.60 4.71
N ASN A 549 13.22 -23.76 5.32
CA ASN A 549 12.97 -23.99 6.75
C ASN A 549 13.72 -22.95 7.61
N ASP A 550 14.91 -22.49 7.16
CA ASP A 550 15.68 -21.43 7.82
C ASP A 550 14.92 -20.09 7.91
N TRP A 551 13.93 -19.86 7.04
CA TRP A 551 13.22 -18.58 6.90
C TRP A 551 11.75 -18.63 7.31
N GLN A 552 11.16 -19.83 7.45
CA GLN A 552 9.75 -20.00 7.84
C GLN A 552 9.52 -19.94 9.36
N ASP A 553 10.54 -20.20 10.20
CA ASP A 553 10.42 -20.06 11.67
C ASP A 553 11.49 -19.10 12.25
N SER A 554 11.05 -17.87 12.51
CA SER A 554 11.90 -16.81 13.08
C SER A 554 12.34 -17.03 14.54
N SER A 555 11.78 -18.02 15.24
CA SER A 555 12.24 -18.39 16.59
C SER A 555 13.65 -18.98 16.57
N ASN A 556 14.05 -19.60 15.44
CA ASN A 556 15.37 -20.18 15.22
C ASN A 556 16.42 -19.15 14.76
N TRP A 557 16.02 -17.90 14.50
CA TRP A 557 16.93 -16.89 13.95
C TRP A 557 17.96 -16.40 14.97
N SER A 558 19.24 -16.61 14.62
CA SER A 558 20.38 -16.13 15.39
C SER A 558 20.36 -14.60 15.56
N ALA A 559 21.03 -14.10 16.60
CA ALA A 559 21.24 -12.67 16.79
C ALA A 559 21.93 -11.99 15.58
N ALA A 560 22.79 -12.71 14.85
CA ALA A 560 23.42 -12.23 13.63
C ALA A 560 22.44 -12.15 12.45
N THR A 561 21.53 -13.12 12.31
CA THR A 561 20.43 -13.08 11.33
C THR A 561 19.55 -11.86 11.57
N LYS A 562 19.10 -11.67 12.81
CA LYS A 562 18.23 -10.56 13.21
C LYS A 562 18.91 -9.19 13.04
N ALA A 563 20.17 -9.07 13.43
CA ALA A 563 20.96 -7.87 13.20
C ALA A 563 21.13 -7.56 11.70
N GLY A 564 21.34 -8.58 10.86
CA GLY A 564 21.48 -8.40 9.42
C GLY A 564 20.19 -7.98 8.74
N LEU A 565 19.05 -8.58 9.12
CA LEU A 565 17.72 -8.14 8.67
C LEU A 565 17.39 -6.72 9.13
N LEU A 566 17.77 -6.34 10.36
CA LEU A 566 17.62 -4.96 10.84
C LEU A 566 18.46 -3.97 10.00
N GLN A 567 19.70 -4.31 9.66
CA GLN A 567 20.52 -3.44 8.81
C GLN A 567 19.99 -3.38 7.38
N PHE A 568 19.35 -4.44 6.89
CA PHE A 568 18.64 -4.45 5.61
C PHE A 568 17.43 -3.50 5.68
N ALA A 569 16.51 -3.69 6.63
CA ALA A 569 15.35 -2.84 6.85
C ALA A 569 15.70 -1.33 6.91
N LEU A 570 16.71 -0.97 7.70
CA LEU A 570 17.19 0.41 7.82
C LEU A 570 17.71 0.96 6.48
N ALA A 571 18.43 0.16 5.70
CA ALA A 571 18.97 0.58 4.41
C ALA A 571 17.87 0.72 3.35
N SER A 572 16.88 -0.18 3.37
CA SER A 572 15.67 -0.10 2.57
C SER A 572 14.92 1.21 2.84
N MET A 573 14.60 1.48 4.11
CA MET A 573 13.86 2.67 4.54
C MET A 573 14.56 3.99 4.16
N ASP A 574 15.89 4.05 4.28
CA ASP A 574 16.69 5.23 3.92
C ASP A 574 16.75 5.45 2.39
N ALA A 575 16.85 4.36 1.62
CA ALA A 575 16.87 4.40 0.17
C ALA A 575 15.54 4.90 -0.43
N MET A 576 14.41 4.53 0.19
CA MET A 576 13.08 4.91 -0.29
C MET A 576 12.57 6.23 0.28
N GLN A 577 12.97 6.59 1.51
CA GLN A 577 12.57 7.77 2.30
C GLN A 577 11.08 7.85 2.67
N ASP A 578 10.18 7.63 1.70
CA ASP A 578 8.73 7.63 1.83
C ASP A 578 8.19 6.25 1.41
N TRP A 579 7.71 5.47 2.39
CA TRP A 579 7.53 4.03 2.22
C TRP A 579 6.38 3.44 3.02
N PHE A 580 5.87 2.32 2.53
CA PHE A 580 4.91 1.46 3.21
C PHE A 580 5.43 0.00 3.21
N PHE A 581 5.70 -0.56 4.39
CA PHE A 581 6.16 -1.94 4.48
C PHE A 581 5.00 -2.93 4.24
N TRP A 582 5.24 -3.97 3.43
CA TRP A 582 4.31 -5.08 3.16
C TRP A 582 4.67 -6.28 4.05
N THR A 583 3.90 -6.60 5.08
CA THR A 583 2.67 -5.98 5.61
C THR A 583 2.78 -5.76 7.12
N TRP A 584 1.81 -5.10 7.76
CA TRP A 584 1.78 -4.92 9.23
C TRP A 584 1.89 -6.26 9.97
N LYS A 585 1.03 -7.22 9.62
CA LYS A 585 0.88 -8.50 10.31
C LYS A 585 0.55 -9.61 9.32
N ILE A 586 1.04 -10.81 9.63
CA ILE A 586 0.67 -12.07 8.97
C ILE A 586 0.04 -12.98 10.02
N GLY A 587 -1.02 -13.68 9.64
CA GLY A 587 -1.72 -14.63 10.49
C GLY A 587 -0.94 -15.92 10.65
N ASN A 588 -1.15 -16.60 11.78
CA ASN A 588 -0.59 -17.93 11.99
C ASN A 588 -1.18 -18.93 10.98
N SER A 589 -0.36 -19.89 10.56
CA SER A 589 -0.83 -21.08 9.87
C SER A 589 -1.46 -22.08 10.87
N THR A 590 -1.93 -23.22 10.38
CA THR A 590 -2.31 -24.37 11.23
C THR A 590 -1.17 -24.90 12.10
N SER A 591 0.08 -24.54 11.82
CA SER A 591 1.25 -24.85 12.64
C SER A 591 1.35 -23.95 13.89
N GLY A 592 0.51 -22.91 14.00
CA GLY A 592 0.46 -21.99 15.15
C GLY A 592 1.52 -20.89 15.13
N ILE A 593 2.24 -20.71 14.01
CA ILE A 593 3.30 -19.70 13.83
C ILE A 593 3.11 -18.91 12.53
N VAL A 594 3.76 -17.75 12.44
CA VAL A 594 3.89 -16.96 11.22
C VAL A 594 4.95 -17.58 10.33
N GLU A 595 4.53 -18.31 9.28
CA GLU A 595 5.42 -19.02 8.34
C GLU A 595 5.97 -18.15 7.19
N SER A 596 5.77 -16.83 7.25
CA SER A 596 6.33 -15.84 6.31
C SER A 596 6.93 -14.61 7.04
N PRO A 597 7.80 -14.78 8.05
CA PRO A 597 8.18 -13.71 9.00
C PRO A 597 8.99 -12.55 8.40
N LEU A 598 9.60 -12.71 7.22
CA LEU A 598 10.25 -11.61 6.48
C LEU A 598 9.27 -10.52 6.00
N TRP A 599 7.97 -10.81 6.07
CA TRP A 599 6.87 -10.01 5.51
C TRP A 599 5.92 -9.49 6.61
N SER A 600 6.30 -9.56 7.89
CA SER A 600 5.50 -9.09 9.02
C SER A 600 6.26 -8.02 9.82
N TYR A 601 5.77 -6.78 9.76
CA TYR A 601 6.36 -5.64 10.50
C TYR A 601 6.27 -5.86 12.01
N GLN A 602 5.10 -6.29 12.50
CA GLN A 602 4.82 -6.56 13.91
C GLN A 602 5.76 -7.64 14.46
N ALA A 603 5.89 -8.79 13.79
CA ALA A 603 6.82 -9.84 14.19
C ALA A 603 8.28 -9.33 14.18
N GLY A 604 8.61 -8.43 13.26
CA GLY A 604 9.92 -7.78 13.20
C GLY A 604 10.23 -6.84 14.36
N LEU A 605 9.24 -6.09 14.85
CA LEU A 605 9.37 -5.29 16.07
C LEU A 605 9.55 -6.18 17.30
N GLU A 606 8.67 -7.17 17.48
CA GLU A 606 8.67 -8.09 18.62
C GLU A 606 9.95 -8.94 18.66
N GLY A 607 10.38 -9.41 17.49
CA GLY A 607 11.52 -10.30 17.33
C GLY A 607 12.87 -9.60 17.24
N GLY A 608 12.90 -8.27 17.11
CA GLY A 608 14.12 -7.45 17.12
C GLY A 608 14.88 -7.36 15.80
N TRP A 609 14.20 -7.49 14.65
CA TRP A 609 14.79 -7.28 13.31
C TRP A 609 14.17 -6.12 12.52
N MET A 610 13.34 -5.29 13.16
CA MET A 610 12.86 -4.00 12.66
C MET A 610 13.21 -2.86 13.63
N PRO A 611 13.42 -1.63 13.13
CA PRO A 611 13.72 -0.50 14.00
C PRO A 611 12.48 -0.10 14.82
N THR A 612 12.67 0.17 16.11
CA THR A 612 11.61 0.66 17.00
C THR A 612 11.31 2.16 16.82
N ASP A 613 12.18 2.90 16.12
CA ASP A 613 11.96 4.26 15.66
C ASP A 613 12.37 4.33 14.17
N PRO A 614 11.43 4.49 13.21
CA PRO A 614 11.72 4.44 11.78
C PRO A 614 12.73 5.50 11.32
N ARG A 615 12.85 6.63 12.05
CA ARG A 615 13.78 7.72 11.71
C ARG A 615 15.24 7.33 11.88
N THR A 616 15.52 6.24 12.59
CA THR A 616 16.88 5.69 12.74
C THR A 616 17.46 5.13 11.44
N ALA A 617 16.64 4.96 10.40
CA ALA A 617 17.08 4.68 9.03
C ALA A 617 17.92 5.81 8.43
N LEU A 618 17.62 7.07 8.75
CA LEU A 618 18.16 8.24 8.04
C LEU A 618 19.69 8.28 8.02
N GLY A 619 20.26 8.27 6.82
CA GLY A 619 21.71 8.27 6.56
C GLY A 619 22.37 6.88 6.58
N LYS A 620 21.61 5.78 6.67
CA LYS A 620 22.12 4.41 6.61
C LYS A 620 22.85 4.12 5.28
N CYS A 621 22.35 4.60 4.15
CA CYS A 621 22.97 4.44 2.83
C CYS A 621 24.30 5.20 2.73
N ALA A 622 24.34 6.45 3.24
CA ALA A 622 25.58 7.21 3.35
C ALA A 622 26.62 6.49 4.24
N ALA A 623 26.20 5.90 5.36
CA ALA A 623 27.06 5.11 6.24
C ALA A 623 27.58 3.80 5.59
N LEU A 624 26.90 3.29 4.56
CA LEU A 624 27.35 2.16 3.72
C LEU A 624 28.23 2.60 2.53
N GLY A 625 28.52 3.90 2.40
CA GLY A 625 29.25 4.47 1.27
C GLY A 625 28.47 4.37 -0.03
N VAL A 626 27.17 4.67 0.01
CA VAL A 626 26.32 4.95 -1.14
C VAL A 626 25.93 6.42 -1.07
N GLU A 627 26.39 7.21 -2.03
CA GLU A 627 26.02 8.61 -2.16
C GLU A 627 24.58 8.70 -2.70
N VAL A 628 23.75 9.42 -1.95
CA VAL A 628 22.32 9.65 -2.23
C VAL A 628 22.13 11.16 -2.20
N GLU A 629 21.77 11.76 -3.34
CA GLU A 629 21.46 13.19 -3.37
C GLU A 629 20.00 13.37 -2.92
N PRO A 630 19.74 14.15 -1.86
CA PRO A 630 18.37 14.35 -1.39
C PRO A 630 17.52 15.03 -2.48
N PHE A 631 16.22 14.75 -2.45
CA PHE A 631 15.25 15.57 -3.16
C PHE A 631 15.37 17.02 -2.65
N ASP A 632 15.36 17.99 -3.56
CA ASP A 632 15.61 19.41 -3.26
C ASP A 632 14.43 20.13 -2.58
N GLY A 633 13.33 19.40 -2.33
CA GLY A 633 12.11 19.91 -1.75
C GLY A 633 11.21 20.66 -2.74
N THR A 634 11.48 20.61 -4.04
CA THR A 634 10.77 21.42 -5.05
C THR A 634 10.02 20.56 -6.06
N TYR A 635 8.70 20.56 -5.98
CA TYR A 635 7.82 20.05 -7.04
C TYR A 635 7.41 21.17 -8.01
N GLN A 636 7.07 20.80 -9.24
CA GLN A 636 6.34 21.69 -10.15
C GLN A 636 4.98 22.03 -9.53
N SER A 637 4.53 23.27 -9.72
CA SER A 637 3.35 23.75 -8.98
C SER A 637 2.09 22.91 -9.25
N TRP A 638 1.91 22.38 -10.45
CA TRP A 638 0.79 21.50 -10.81
C TRP A 638 0.83 20.11 -10.13
N GLN A 639 2.02 19.56 -9.84
CA GLN A 639 2.20 18.27 -9.16
C GLN A 639 1.66 18.28 -7.72
N THR A 640 1.53 19.47 -7.12
CA THR A 640 0.97 19.67 -5.77
C THR A 640 -0.34 20.45 -5.76
N GLY A 641 -0.98 20.63 -6.93
CA GLY A 641 -2.30 21.26 -7.06
C GLY A 641 -2.28 22.79 -7.04
N GLY A 642 -1.14 23.40 -7.36
CA GLY A 642 -0.99 24.84 -7.59
C GLY A 642 -1.20 25.24 -9.05
N ALA A 643 -0.45 26.24 -9.51
CA ALA A 643 -0.61 26.79 -10.85
C ALA A 643 -0.22 25.75 -11.93
N GLY A 644 -1.10 25.56 -12.92
CA GLY A 644 -0.94 24.53 -13.96
C GLY A 644 -1.76 23.27 -13.73
N ALA A 645 -2.29 23.03 -12.53
CA ALA A 645 -3.09 21.85 -12.22
C ALA A 645 -4.33 21.75 -13.14
N GLY A 646 -4.46 20.62 -13.85
CA GLY A 646 -5.52 20.39 -14.84
C GLY A 646 -5.23 20.93 -16.25
N MET A 647 -4.12 21.65 -16.46
CA MET A 647 -3.71 22.12 -17.79
C MET A 647 -2.77 21.09 -18.43
N ILE A 648 -3.30 19.89 -18.71
CA ILE A 648 -2.55 18.78 -19.30
C ILE A 648 -2.01 19.15 -20.68
N ALA A 649 -0.78 18.73 -20.97
CA ALA A 649 -0.10 18.96 -22.25
C ALA A 649 -0.98 18.55 -23.46
N PRO A 650 -1.22 19.45 -24.45
CA PRO A 650 -2.10 19.17 -25.59
C PRO A 650 -1.72 17.94 -26.41
N GLU A 651 -0.43 17.61 -26.49
CA GLU A 651 0.12 16.40 -27.08
C GLU A 651 -0.35 15.14 -26.35
N SER A 652 -0.33 15.12 -25.02
CA SER A 652 -0.83 14.01 -24.20
C SER A 652 -2.34 13.83 -24.36
N ILE A 653 -3.11 14.93 -24.39
CA ILE A 653 -4.56 14.87 -24.67
C ILE A 653 -4.82 14.32 -26.09
N LYS A 654 -4.03 14.73 -27.07
CA LYS A 654 -4.15 14.25 -28.45
C LYS A 654 -3.80 12.77 -28.61
N GLU A 655 -2.82 12.27 -27.85
CA GLU A 655 -2.36 10.88 -27.93
C GLU A 655 -3.22 9.92 -27.10
N PHE A 656 -3.59 10.32 -25.88
CA PHE A 656 -4.23 9.44 -24.89
C PHE A 656 -5.68 9.78 -24.55
N GLY A 657 -6.17 11.00 -24.86
CA GLY A 657 -7.52 11.47 -24.52
C GLY A 657 -8.66 10.85 -25.33
N GLN A 658 -8.40 9.81 -26.13
CA GLN A 658 -9.47 9.02 -26.76
C GLN A 658 -9.87 7.86 -25.86
N TRP A 659 -11.10 7.89 -25.33
CA TRP A 659 -11.71 6.78 -24.61
C TRP A 659 -12.90 6.18 -25.38
N PRO A 660 -13.01 4.85 -25.54
CA PRO A 660 -11.98 3.83 -25.30
C PRO A 660 -10.73 4.02 -26.20
N PRO A 661 -9.56 3.46 -25.81
CA PRO A 661 -8.32 3.59 -26.59
C PRO A 661 -8.47 2.99 -28.00
N ALA A 662 -7.72 3.54 -28.96
CA ALA A 662 -7.84 3.17 -30.38
C ALA A 662 -7.45 1.71 -30.69
N THR A 663 -6.64 1.09 -29.84
CA THR A 663 -6.25 -0.33 -29.90
C THR A 663 -6.27 -0.95 -28.51
N VAL A 664 -6.52 -2.26 -28.44
CA VAL A 664 -6.48 -3.07 -27.20
C VAL A 664 -5.56 -4.26 -27.45
N SER A 665 -4.74 -4.62 -26.47
CA SER A 665 -3.82 -5.76 -26.57
C SER A 665 -4.58 -7.08 -26.74
N ASN A 666 -3.99 -8.04 -27.45
CA ASN A 666 -4.59 -9.35 -27.75
C ASN A 666 -5.98 -9.27 -28.45
N VAL A 667 -6.14 -8.34 -29.39
CA VAL A 667 -7.35 -8.20 -30.23
C VAL A 667 -6.98 -8.01 -31.70
N ASP A 668 -7.27 -9.01 -32.53
CA ASP A 668 -7.19 -8.93 -33.99
C ASP A 668 -8.48 -8.35 -34.60
N GLY A 669 -8.76 -7.07 -34.36
CA GLY A 669 -9.94 -6.41 -34.91
C GLY A 669 -10.17 -4.97 -34.43
N PRO A 670 -11.19 -4.27 -34.97
CA PRO A 670 -11.53 -2.91 -34.55
C PRO A 670 -12.05 -2.88 -33.10
N VAL A 671 -11.53 -1.99 -32.27
CA VAL A 671 -12.00 -1.80 -30.87
C VAL A 671 -13.50 -1.52 -30.81
N GLY A 672 -14.06 -0.86 -31.84
CA GLY A 672 -15.50 -0.60 -31.95
C GLY A 672 -16.40 -1.83 -32.04
N PHE A 673 -15.86 -3.04 -32.22
CA PHE A 673 -16.59 -4.32 -32.18
C PHE A 673 -16.41 -5.09 -30.86
N LEU A 674 -15.53 -4.65 -29.96
CA LEU A 674 -15.30 -5.32 -28.69
C LEU A 674 -16.53 -5.26 -27.77
N ALA A 675 -16.55 -6.15 -26.78
CA ALA A 675 -17.57 -6.14 -25.77
C ALA A 675 -17.52 -4.80 -24.99
N THR A 676 -18.68 -4.16 -24.91
CA THR A 676 -18.91 -2.94 -24.12
C THR A 676 -20.23 -3.08 -23.38
N TYR A 677 -20.39 -2.30 -22.32
CA TYR A 677 -21.60 -2.19 -21.54
C TYR A 677 -22.32 -0.87 -21.84
N THR A 678 -23.61 -0.78 -21.49
CA THR A 678 -24.44 0.40 -21.69
C THR A 678 -24.73 1.11 -20.37
N ALA A 679 -24.72 2.44 -20.39
CA ALA A 679 -24.92 3.29 -19.22
C ALA A 679 -26.41 3.41 -18.87
N THR A 680 -27.02 2.32 -18.36
CA THR A 680 -28.42 2.27 -17.91
C THR A 680 -28.60 1.65 -16.52
N GLY A 681 -27.51 1.33 -15.83
CA GLY A 681 -27.50 0.83 -14.47
C GLY A 681 -27.76 1.93 -13.43
N SER A 682 -28.26 1.52 -12.26
CA SER A 682 -28.41 2.37 -11.08
C SER A 682 -27.05 2.75 -10.49
N VAL A 683 -26.94 3.97 -9.98
CA VAL A 683 -25.77 4.43 -9.22
C VAL A 683 -25.53 3.51 -8.01
N LEU A 684 -24.30 3.00 -7.87
CA LEU A 684 -23.86 2.34 -6.65
C LEU A 684 -23.46 3.42 -5.64
N THR A 685 -23.95 3.30 -4.40
CA THR A 685 -23.63 4.26 -3.32
C THR A 685 -23.07 3.51 -2.13
N LEU A 686 -21.97 4.02 -1.57
CA LEU A 686 -21.34 3.48 -0.39
C LEU A 686 -21.86 4.23 0.83
N MET A 687 -22.48 3.53 1.77
CA MET A 687 -23.05 4.17 2.97
C MET A 687 -22.27 3.83 4.23
N TYR A 688 -22.28 4.78 5.18
CA TYR A 688 -21.85 4.52 6.55
C TYR A 688 -23.04 4.05 7.40
N ALA A 689 -22.89 2.92 8.08
CA ALA A 689 -23.87 2.48 9.06
C ALA A 689 -23.74 3.30 10.35
N THR A 690 -24.85 3.91 10.77
CA THR A 690 -25.09 4.66 12.03
C THR A 690 -24.46 6.06 12.20
N PRO A 691 -25.24 7.13 12.01
CA PRO A 691 -25.00 8.42 12.66
C PRO A 691 -25.56 8.39 14.09
N THR A 692 -24.70 8.43 15.11
CA THR A 692 -25.09 8.85 16.47
C THR A 692 -25.26 10.37 16.59
N VAL A 693 -24.86 11.10 15.56
CA VAL A 693 -24.87 12.57 15.45
C VAL A 693 -25.57 12.94 14.13
N SER A 694 -26.21 14.13 14.07
CA SER A 694 -27.09 14.56 12.98
C SER A 694 -26.39 14.97 11.67
N VAL A 695 -25.36 14.23 11.25
CA VAL A 695 -24.67 14.43 9.96
C VAL A 695 -25.23 13.41 8.95
N SER A 696 -25.72 13.91 7.81
CA SER A 696 -26.18 13.08 6.70
C SER A 696 -24.99 12.76 5.80
N VAL A 697 -24.47 11.55 5.90
CA VAL A 697 -23.41 11.02 5.04
C VAL A 697 -24.08 10.08 4.02
N ASP A 698 -24.47 10.62 2.87
CA ASP A 698 -25.19 9.86 1.83
C ASP A 698 -24.25 9.05 0.91
N GLY A 699 -22.94 9.31 0.98
CA GLY A 699 -21.92 8.63 0.20
C GLY A 699 -21.61 9.30 -1.14
N TRP A 700 -22.14 10.49 -1.41
CA TRP A 700 -22.05 11.14 -2.72
C TRP A 700 -21.66 12.63 -2.61
N ALA A 701 -20.39 12.94 -2.87
CA ALA A 701 -19.84 14.29 -2.72
C ALA A 701 -20.30 15.28 -3.80
N ASN A 702 -20.53 14.83 -5.04
CA ASN A 702 -21.01 15.67 -6.14
C ASN A 702 -22.48 15.35 -6.48
N PRO A 703 -23.47 16.07 -5.91
CA PRO A 703 -24.89 15.87 -6.22
C PRO A 703 -25.28 16.26 -7.65
N SER A 704 -24.36 16.82 -8.44
CA SER A 704 -24.57 17.06 -9.88
C SER A 704 -24.17 15.87 -10.74
N ASP A 705 -23.40 14.92 -10.21
CA ASP A 705 -23.06 13.70 -10.92
C ASP A 705 -24.22 12.69 -10.82
N THR A 706 -25.04 12.67 -11.87
CA THR A 706 -26.17 11.75 -12.01
C THR A 706 -25.98 10.77 -13.17
N ALA A 707 -24.75 10.54 -13.63
CA ALA A 707 -24.51 9.64 -14.76
C ALA A 707 -24.82 8.17 -14.38
N SER A 708 -25.59 7.47 -15.23
CA SER A 708 -25.92 6.06 -15.03
C SER A 708 -24.67 5.17 -15.07
N PHE A 709 -24.69 4.11 -14.28
CA PHE A 709 -23.63 3.10 -14.24
C PHE A 709 -23.77 2.14 -15.42
N VAL A 710 -22.73 1.37 -15.73
CA VAL A 710 -22.75 0.42 -16.83
C VAL A 710 -23.42 -0.90 -16.45
N THR A 711 -24.13 -1.48 -17.41
CA THR A 711 -24.76 -2.80 -17.30
C THR A 711 -24.67 -3.56 -18.63
N ALA A 712 -24.84 -4.87 -18.59
CA ALA A 712 -24.97 -5.70 -19.78
C ALA A 712 -26.03 -5.13 -20.76
N VAL A 713 -25.68 -5.04 -22.04
CA VAL A 713 -26.61 -4.67 -23.10
C VAL A 713 -27.69 -5.74 -23.23
N ALA A 714 -28.95 -5.33 -23.22
CA ALA A 714 -30.08 -6.27 -23.26
C ALA A 714 -30.09 -7.09 -24.56
N GLY A 715 -30.06 -8.41 -24.44
CA GLY A 715 -30.01 -9.34 -25.58
C GLY A 715 -28.60 -9.66 -26.09
N CYS A 716 -27.54 -9.08 -25.50
CA CYS A 716 -26.16 -9.44 -25.80
C CYS A 716 -25.69 -10.65 -24.98
N THR A 717 -25.07 -11.61 -25.64
CA THR A 717 -24.35 -12.72 -24.98
C THR A 717 -22.89 -12.33 -24.80
N TYR A 718 -22.48 -12.13 -23.55
CA TYR A 718 -21.08 -11.89 -23.20
C TYR A 718 -20.37 -13.22 -22.95
N THR A 719 -19.08 -13.30 -23.29
CA THR A 719 -18.22 -14.40 -22.84
C THR A 719 -17.71 -14.12 -21.43
N ASN A 720 -17.24 -15.14 -20.72
CA ASN A 720 -16.63 -15.05 -19.40
C ASN A 720 -15.55 -13.94 -19.35
N ALA A 721 -15.87 -12.85 -18.64
CA ALA A 721 -15.04 -11.65 -18.47
C ALA A 721 -13.66 -11.92 -17.83
N TRP A 722 -13.47 -13.09 -17.23
CA TRP A 722 -12.27 -13.52 -16.51
C TRP A 722 -11.46 -14.61 -17.24
N SER A 723 -11.82 -14.96 -18.48
CA SER A 723 -11.19 -16.02 -19.28
C SER A 723 -11.37 -15.84 -20.79
N ALA A 724 -11.27 -14.60 -21.31
CA ALA A 724 -11.63 -14.24 -22.68
C ALA A 724 -10.43 -14.08 -23.65
N LEU A 725 -9.18 -14.13 -23.18
CA LEU A 725 -8.02 -13.71 -24.00
C LEU A 725 -7.78 -14.52 -25.28
N ASN A 726 -8.17 -15.80 -25.29
CA ASN A 726 -7.91 -16.71 -26.41
C ASN A 726 -9.09 -16.84 -27.39
N LEU A 727 -10.06 -15.92 -27.32
CA LEU A 727 -11.27 -15.94 -28.13
C LEU A 727 -11.18 -14.97 -29.32
N PRO A 728 -11.75 -15.33 -30.49
CA PRO A 728 -11.71 -14.45 -31.65
C PRO A 728 -12.46 -13.15 -31.40
N ALA A 729 -11.97 -12.05 -31.99
CA ALA A 729 -12.65 -10.76 -31.96
C ALA A 729 -14.08 -10.87 -32.54
N PRO A 730 -15.10 -10.23 -31.92
CA PRO A 730 -16.44 -10.18 -32.50
C PRO A 730 -16.42 -9.53 -33.89
N THR A 731 -17.21 -10.07 -34.82
CA THR A 731 -17.33 -9.54 -36.19
C THR A 731 -18.31 -8.37 -36.31
N ALA A 732 -19.05 -8.08 -35.24
CA ALA A 732 -19.92 -6.94 -35.08
C ALA A 732 -19.98 -6.54 -33.61
N ALA A 733 -20.23 -5.27 -33.34
CA ALA A 733 -20.42 -4.77 -31.98
C ALA A 733 -21.73 -5.28 -31.38
N CYS A 734 -21.71 -5.62 -30.09
CA CYS A 734 -22.93 -5.83 -29.31
C CYS A 734 -23.30 -4.52 -28.61
N LYS A 735 -24.38 -3.86 -29.05
CA LYS A 735 -24.78 -2.49 -28.71
C LYS A 735 -26.31 -2.35 -28.72
#